data_AF-A0A7Z0MU29-F1
#
_entry.id   AF-A0A7Z0MU29-F1
#
_cell.length_a   1.000
_cell.length_b   1.000
_cell.length_c   1.000
_cell.angle_alpha   90.00
_cell.angle_beta   90.00
_cell.angle_gamma   90.00
#
_symmetry.space_group_name_H-M   'P 1'
#
loop_
_entity.id
_entity.type
_entity.pdbx_description
1 polymer ?
#
loop_
_entity_poly.entity_id
_entity_poly.type
_entity_poly.pdbx_seq_one_letter_code
_entity_poly.pdbx_strand_id
1 'polypeptide(L)'
;MADTSLTLFNAHWYLSKNPDVAEAVARGELTAQQHFELYGKAEGRAPSPLFDTQWYLSQNSDVADAVAAGLTTAYDHFVSYGSSEGRSPLALFDSAFYLAHNVDVNEASGLNAVEHLTLYGHSEARYITPYLDLGAYLEANEDVAAAVAEGTSALGHLLHYGVFEGRDLGNGVDLSIFQDDPAFAAALASGDGWAAMAIVASVAVFLPDFVRPEGWAPAADTPIPVDFIPAGDVKLVVPPEVDIPADLVLPDTFESADQYLEGTDGNDRLAGGSGNDTLLGGAGDDVLRGGKGSDIMDGGEGNDRFVIVGDLSGGGKIDSEEDSDALGFHLTTLNGQNLGEDVDAGVIRGGEGEDTLYVYGTADITAWDIEGVEHVEIRSDVSFSQDFFENNDIQTINGDGSSTLRINSDTPITLDLSALDALQLSNIGHIELGEHVTLIVSDLADLGGARILTGSGAITAATGSLDLTGYTVTSTLSVTNEDGTDATGAEIISSVIERGEDGVYQGTDGDDYFAGSAAADILISGGGDDIMLGGAHNDVYRIDGPGEKYILDSAGSDTLDLSGVTTGGAVINLSTGGTAGDATIVLGSGSGRVPIDLMILQDASGSFSDDVITVRNLLDDLFTEVRGIHSDSRFGASSFVDKPTSPFGSESSGDYVYSTDAKITGDTNAIKQAFEALEVRSGNDGPESQLEALYQIALRTINDDGTRTTLDDEIGFREGAMRIVVLTTDANYHKAGDHASAGPNNGDTVLDGDPAGTGEDYPDVAQVKAALELANIYPIFAVTNSYQTVYGDLVTELGRGDVVPLSSNSSDLISSITTGLDQYKADFIEDIIGTGFDDELTGNSLDNRIEGGAGNDTLVGGSGFDTAVFSGAQADYLIDIAVVDGVNILRVTDAVADRDGTDLLDISIEQIEFAGGVTLATGEYFV
;
A
#
# COMPACT_ATOMS: atom_id res chain seq x y z
N MET A 1 -10.54 -34.17 41.48
CA MET A 1 -10.96 -34.72 40.18
C MET A 1 -11.98 -33.75 39.64
N ALA A 2 -11.77 -33.22 38.44
CA ALA A 2 -12.78 -32.40 37.77
C ALA A 2 -14.09 -33.21 37.74
N ASP A 3 -15.21 -32.56 38.06
CA ASP A 3 -16.52 -33.20 37.94
C ASP A 3 -16.82 -33.38 36.45
N THR A 4 -16.58 -34.58 35.93
CA THR A 4 -16.81 -34.95 34.53
C THR A 4 -18.28 -35.24 34.23
N SER A 5 -19.20 -34.96 35.17
CA SER A 5 -20.63 -35.15 34.94
C SER A 5 -21.17 -34.17 33.89
N LEU A 6 -21.71 -34.72 32.80
CA LEU A 6 -22.42 -33.99 31.76
C LEU A 6 -23.90 -33.91 32.13
N THR A 7 -24.23 -32.95 32.99
CA THR A 7 -25.61 -32.65 33.40
C THR A 7 -26.04 -31.28 32.88
N LEU A 8 -27.34 -31.11 32.60
CA LEU A 8 -27.91 -29.84 32.14
C LEU A 8 -27.68 -28.67 33.14
N PHE A 9 -27.41 -28.97 34.40
CA PHE A 9 -26.81 -28.03 35.36
C PHE A 9 -25.52 -28.62 35.93
N ASN A 10 -24.40 -27.92 35.79
CA ASN A 10 -23.12 -28.33 36.36
C ASN A 10 -22.63 -27.28 37.35
N ALA A 11 -22.60 -27.62 38.64
CA ALA A 11 -22.27 -26.69 39.71
C ALA A 11 -20.83 -26.16 39.63
N HIS A 12 -19.88 -26.97 39.16
CA HIS A 12 -18.48 -26.56 39.09
C HIS A 12 -18.27 -25.53 37.97
N TRP A 13 -18.81 -25.82 36.78
CA TRP A 13 -18.78 -24.93 35.63
C TRP A 13 -19.58 -23.65 35.87
N TYR A 14 -20.77 -23.76 36.48
CA TYR A 14 -21.59 -22.59 36.79
C TYR A 14 -20.85 -21.60 37.69
N LEU A 15 -20.05 -22.07 38.65
CA LEU A 15 -19.26 -21.19 39.50
C LEU A 15 -18.00 -20.65 38.81
N SER A 16 -17.40 -21.39 37.88
CA SER A 16 -16.25 -20.87 37.12
C SER A 16 -16.63 -19.73 36.19
N LYS A 17 -17.84 -19.77 35.61
CA LYS A 17 -18.37 -18.70 34.75
C LYS A 17 -19.04 -17.56 35.51
N ASN A 18 -19.29 -17.72 36.82
CA ASN A 18 -19.96 -16.73 37.64
C ASN A 18 -19.17 -16.47 38.95
N PRO A 19 -18.06 -15.71 38.89
CA PRO A 19 -17.20 -15.46 40.05
C PRO A 19 -17.92 -14.79 41.22
N ASP A 20 -18.89 -13.93 40.93
CA ASP A 20 -19.78 -13.29 41.90
C ASP A 20 -20.58 -14.33 42.72
N VAL A 21 -21.04 -15.39 42.05
CA VAL A 21 -21.74 -16.51 42.68
C VAL A 21 -20.77 -17.41 43.43
N ALA A 22 -19.58 -17.65 42.90
CA ALA A 22 -18.52 -18.42 43.56
C ALA A 22 -18.18 -17.85 44.94
N GLU A 23 -18.10 -16.51 45.06
CA GLU A 23 -17.89 -15.83 46.34
C GLU A 23 -19.06 -15.99 47.32
N ALA A 24 -20.30 -15.92 46.82
CA ALA A 24 -21.50 -16.11 47.64
C ALA A 24 -21.62 -17.56 48.16
N VAL A 25 -21.27 -18.54 47.33
CA VAL A 25 -21.18 -19.95 47.72
C VAL A 25 -20.07 -20.18 48.74
N ALA A 26 -18.90 -19.56 48.55
CA ALA A 26 -17.79 -19.66 49.51
C ALA A 26 -18.13 -19.06 50.88
N ARG A 27 -18.98 -18.02 50.92
CA ARG A 27 -19.55 -17.45 52.16
C ARG A 27 -20.66 -18.30 52.79
N GLY A 28 -21.10 -19.37 52.12
CA GLY A 28 -22.15 -20.28 52.60
C GLY A 28 -23.55 -19.69 52.56
N GLU A 29 -23.77 -18.65 51.74
CA GLU A 29 -25.05 -17.92 51.68
C GLU A 29 -26.09 -18.71 50.87
N LEU A 30 -25.67 -19.33 49.77
CA LEU A 30 -26.47 -20.17 48.87
C LEU A 30 -25.57 -21.27 48.26
N THR A 31 -26.16 -22.34 47.72
CA THR A 31 -25.45 -23.25 46.81
C THR A 31 -25.53 -22.75 45.36
N ALA A 32 -24.65 -23.24 44.48
CA ALA A 32 -24.70 -22.94 43.03
C ALA A 32 -26.09 -23.21 42.43
N GLN A 33 -26.67 -24.38 42.73
CA GLN A 33 -28.03 -24.75 42.30
C GLN A 33 -29.07 -23.77 42.85
N GLN A 34 -29.00 -23.41 44.14
CA GLN A 34 -29.96 -22.49 44.74
C GLN A 34 -29.89 -21.10 44.08
N HIS A 35 -28.68 -20.61 43.78
CA HIS A 35 -28.52 -19.36 43.05
C HIS A 35 -29.13 -19.44 41.65
N PHE A 36 -28.80 -20.49 40.90
CA PHE A 36 -29.32 -20.66 39.54
C PHE A 36 -30.85 -20.72 39.51
N GLU A 37 -31.46 -21.49 40.42
CA GLU A 37 -32.93 -21.63 40.50
C GLU A 37 -33.65 -20.36 40.94
N LEU A 38 -33.05 -19.57 41.83
CA LEU A 38 -33.67 -18.34 42.36
C LEU A 38 -33.45 -17.13 41.45
N TYR A 39 -32.28 -17.05 40.79
CA TYR A 39 -31.82 -15.85 40.08
C TYR A 39 -31.26 -16.19 38.70
N GLY A 40 -30.31 -17.13 38.63
CA GLY A 40 -29.52 -17.35 37.41
C GLY A 40 -30.34 -17.63 36.15
N LYS A 41 -31.38 -18.47 36.25
CA LYS A 41 -32.24 -18.76 35.09
C LYS A 41 -33.08 -17.58 34.61
N ALA A 42 -33.47 -16.68 35.52
CA ALA A 42 -34.19 -15.45 35.16
C ALA A 42 -33.25 -14.36 34.63
N GLU A 43 -32.00 -14.35 35.10
CA GLU A 43 -30.91 -13.50 34.60
C GLU A 43 -30.35 -13.99 33.26
N GLY A 44 -30.81 -15.14 32.76
CA GLY A 44 -30.33 -15.72 31.50
C GLY A 44 -28.91 -16.31 31.59
N ARG A 45 -28.40 -16.59 32.80
CA ARG A 45 -27.09 -17.23 32.97
C ARG A 45 -27.14 -18.68 32.49
N ALA A 46 -26.13 -19.11 31.74
CA ALA A 46 -26.03 -20.50 31.31
C ALA A 46 -25.79 -21.44 32.51
N PRO A 47 -26.45 -22.60 32.60
CA PRO A 47 -26.36 -23.54 33.73
C PRO A 47 -25.25 -24.59 33.62
N SER A 48 -24.83 -24.88 32.39
CA SER A 48 -23.81 -25.87 32.06
C SER A 48 -23.32 -25.59 30.64
N PRO A 49 -22.22 -26.23 30.21
CA PRO A 49 -21.82 -26.16 28.81
C PRO A 49 -22.82 -26.80 27.84
N LEU A 50 -23.75 -27.62 28.32
CA LEU A 50 -24.76 -28.30 27.49
C LEU A 50 -26.02 -27.45 27.26
N PHE A 51 -26.02 -26.19 27.70
CA PHE A 51 -27.14 -25.29 27.48
C PHE A 51 -26.67 -23.84 27.38
N ASP A 52 -26.80 -23.25 26.21
CA ASP A 52 -26.55 -21.83 25.99
C ASP A 52 -27.89 -21.08 25.95
N THR A 53 -28.13 -20.29 27.00
CA THR A 53 -29.37 -19.51 27.12
C THR A 53 -29.57 -18.54 25.96
N GLN A 54 -28.52 -17.83 25.53
CA GLN A 54 -28.66 -16.79 24.50
C GLN A 54 -28.86 -17.41 23.13
N TRP A 55 -28.07 -18.43 22.80
CA TRP A 55 -28.24 -19.16 21.55
C TRP A 55 -29.60 -19.85 21.49
N TYR A 56 -30.04 -20.50 22.57
CA TYR A 56 -31.34 -21.15 22.61
C TYR A 56 -32.48 -20.18 22.32
N LEU A 57 -32.40 -18.93 22.82
CA LEU A 57 -33.39 -17.90 22.52
C LEU A 57 -33.29 -17.37 21.09
N SER A 58 -32.08 -17.24 20.53
CA SER A 58 -31.89 -16.78 19.15
C SER A 58 -32.47 -17.76 18.13
N GLN A 59 -32.40 -19.06 18.41
CA GLN A 59 -32.97 -20.09 17.56
C GLN A 59 -34.49 -20.29 17.74
N ASN A 60 -35.05 -19.78 18.83
CA ASN A 60 -36.43 -20.05 19.22
C ASN A 60 -37.15 -18.74 19.56
N SER A 61 -37.51 -17.98 18.53
CA SER A 61 -38.15 -16.66 18.68
C SER A 61 -39.44 -16.71 19.49
N ASP A 62 -40.20 -17.80 19.38
CA ASP A 62 -41.40 -18.04 20.18
C ASP A 62 -41.11 -18.15 21.68
N VAL A 63 -39.97 -18.74 22.04
CA VAL A 63 -39.49 -18.82 23.42
C VAL A 63 -38.93 -17.49 23.88
N ALA A 64 -38.19 -16.78 23.01
CA ALA A 64 -37.69 -15.43 23.30
C ALA A 64 -38.83 -14.47 23.68
N ASP A 65 -39.93 -14.49 22.91
CA ASP A 65 -41.14 -13.71 23.21
C ASP A 65 -41.76 -14.11 24.56
N ALA A 66 -41.82 -15.41 24.86
CA ALA A 66 -42.36 -15.92 26.12
C ALA A 66 -41.49 -15.54 27.34
N VAL A 67 -40.17 -15.53 27.20
CA VAL A 67 -39.23 -15.08 28.23
C VAL A 67 -39.32 -13.57 28.43
N ALA A 68 -39.39 -12.77 27.35
CA ALA A 68 -39.58 -11.33 27.43
C ALA A 68 -40.89 -10.93 28.10
N ALA A 69 -41.95 -11.73 27.91
CA ALA A 69 -43.23 -11.59 28.59
C ALA A 69 -43.22 -12.08 30.07
N GLY A 70 -42.10 -12.61 30.56
CA GLY A 70 -41.95 -13.13 31.92
C GLY A 70 -42.76 -14.41 32.20
N LEU A 71 -43.14 -15.15 31.15
CA LEU A 71 -43.99 -16.35 31.27
C LEU A 71 -43.21 -17.62 31.59
N THR A 72 -41.93 -17.68 31.21
CA THR A 72 -41.00 -18.80 31.44
C THR A 72 -39.56 -18.28 31.43
N THR A 73 -38.59 -19.15 31.69
CA THR A 73 -37.18 -18.93 31.38
C THR A 73 -36.75 -19.84 30.23
N ALA A 74 -35.64 -19.53 29.56
CA ALA A 74 -35.08 -20.38 28.50
C ALA A 74 -34.87 -21.82 28.99
N TYR A 75 -34.25 -21.95 30.17
CA TYR A 75 -33.98 -23.24 30.81
C TYR A 75 -35.25 -23.98 31.21
N ASP A 76 -36.20 -23.32 31.88
CA ASP A 76 -37.45 -23.97 32.30
C ASP A 76 -38.28 -24.43 31.09
N HIS A 77 -38.29 -23.64 30.01
CA HIS A 77 -38.94 -24.03 28.76
C HIS A 77 -38.27 -25.26 28.14
N PHE A 78 -36.94 -25.25 28.02
CA PHE A 78 -36.21 -26.35 27.42
C PHE A 78 -36.42 -27.67 28.16
N VAL A 79 -36.30 -27.66 29.49
CA VAL A 79 -36.49 -28.87 30.32
C VAL A 79 -37.94 -29.36 30.27
N SER A 80 -38.92 -28.46 30.19
CA SER A 80 -40.34 -28.84 30.23
C SER A 80 -40.90 -29.26 28.87
N TYR A 81 -40.39 -28.67 27.78
CA TYR A 81 -40.94 -28.83 26.43
C TYR A 81 -39.84 -29.00 25.39
N GLY A 82 -38.86 -28.09 25.35
CA GLY A 82 -37.90 -28.00 24.24
C GLY A 82 -37.14 -29.30 23.95
N SER A 83 -36.65 -29.98 24.99
CA SER A 83 -35.95 -31.26 24.85
C SER A 83 -36.84 -32.36 24.23
N SER A 84 -38.13 -32.40 24.57
CA SER A 84 -39.09 -33.35 24.00
C SER A 84 -39.61 -32.96 22.62
N GLU A 85 -39.55 -31.67 22.30
CA GLU A 85 -39.86 -31.12 20.97
C GLU A 85 -38.69 -31.29 19.99
N GLY A 86 -37.55 -31.82 20.46
CA GLY A 86 -36.34 -31.99 19.67
C GLY A 86 -35.59 -30.68 19.39
N ARG A 87 -35.85 -29.63 20.18
CA ARG A 87 -35.11 -28.36 20.07
C ARG A 87 -33.70 -28.57 20.61
N SER A 88 -32.71 -28.10 19.87
CA SER A 88 -31.31 -28.14 20.28
C SER A 88 -31.04 -27.17 21.42
N PRO A 89 -30.24 -27.52 22.45
CA PRO A 89 -29.94 -26.62 23.59
C PRO A 89 -28.69 -25.75 23.42
N LEU A 90 -27.85 -26.03 22.43
CA LEU A 90 -26.65 -25.25 22.10
C LEU A 90 -26.30 -25.42 20.62
N ALA A 91 -25.47 -24.51 20.09
CA ALA A 91 -25.01 -24.53 18.69
C ALA A 91 -24.33 -25.83 18.29
N LEU A 92 -23.54 -26.39 19.21
CA LEU A 92 -22.71 -27.56 18.96
C LEU A 92 -23.42 -28.89 19.22
N PHE A 93 -24.74 -28.92 19.25
CA PHE A 93 -25.48 -30.17 19.36
C PHE A 93 -26.83 -30.09 18.65
N ASP A 94 -26.90 -30.68 17.46
CA ASP A 94 -28.16 -30.84 16.74
C ASP A 94 -28.86 -32.16 17.14
N SER A 95 -30.02 -32.01 17.80
CA SER A 95 -30.83 -33.14 18.25
C SER A 95 -31.34 -34.00 17.09
N ALA A 96 -31.62 -33.39 15.93
CA ALA A 96 -32.09 -34.11 14.75
C ALA A 96 -30.95 -34.94 14.12
N PHE A 97 -29.78 -34.32 13.92
CA PHE A 97 -28.58 -35.01 13.46
C PHE A 97 -28.24 -36.21 14.36
N TYR A 98 -28.22 -35.99 15.69
CA TYR A 98 -27.88 -37.02 16.67
C TYR A 98 -28.79 -38.24 16.55
N LEU A 99 -30.11 -38.05 16.42
CA LEU A 99 -31.06 -39.16 16.28
C LEU A 99 -30.98 -39.84 14.90
N ALA A 100 -30.68 -39.08 13.85
CA ALA A 100 -30.54 -39.63 12.49
C ALA A 100 -29.32 -40.55 12.37
N HIS A 101 -28.21 -40.23 13.04
CA HIS A 101 -26.95 -40.98 12.95
C HIS A 101 -26.75 -41.98 14.09
N ASN A 102 -27.58 -41.91 15.13
CA ASN A 102 -27.67 -42.92 16.20
C ASN A 102 -29.08 -43.54 16.19
N VAL A 103 -29.39 -44.26 15.10
CA VAL A 103 -30.75 -44.79 14.80
C VAL A 103 -31.28 -45.68 15.92
N ASP A 104 -30.42 -46.38 16.65
CA ASP A 104 -30.81 -47.20 17.80
C ASP A 104 -31.41 -46.37 18.95
N VAL A 105 -30.97 -45.12 19.11
CA VAL A 105 -31.55 -44.18 20.08
C VAL A 105 -32.95 -43.79 19.65
N ASN A 106 -33.12 -43.42 18.37
CA ASN A 106 -34.38 -42.97 17.78
C ASN A 106 -35.46 -44.07 17.76
N GLU A 107 -35.06 -45.31 17.48
CA GLU A 107 -36.01 -46.42 17.28
C GLU A 107 -36.24 -47.29 18.52
N ALA A 108 -35.29 -47.37 19.47
CA ALA A 108 -35.34 -48.38 20.55
C ALA A 108 -35.25 -47.85 21.99
N SER A 109 -34.72 -46.63 22.23
CA SER A 109 -34.45 -46.16 23.61
C SER A 109 -35.65 -45.52 24.31
N GLY A 110 -36.55 -44.87 23.56
CA GLY A 110 -37.62 -44.04 24.11
C GLY A 110 -37.15 -42.75 24.80
N LEU A 111 -35.85 -42.43 24.71
CA LEU A 111 -35.24 -41.19 25.19
C LEU A 111 -35.14 -40.18 24.04
N ASN A 112 -35.20 -38.90 24.35
CA ASN A 112 -34.83 -37.86 23.38
C ASN A 112 -33.30 -37.72 23.26
N ALA A 113 -32.83 -36.98 22.25
CA ALA A 113 -31.40 -36.85 21.94
C ALA A 113 -30.55 -36.40 23.15
N VAL A 114 -31.02 -35.38 23.86
CA VAL A 114 -30.29 -34.77 24.98
C VAL A 114 -30.33 -35.65 26.22
N GLU A 115 -31.46 -36.33 26.47
CA GLU A 115 -31.56 -37.36 27.52
C GLU A 115 -30.61 -38.52 27.25
N HIS A 116 -30.53 -38.99 26.01
CA HIS A 116 -29.60 -40.06 25.66
C HIS A 116 -28.14 -39.60 25.80
N LEU A 117 -27.78 -38.43 25.27
CA LEU A 117 -26.42 -37.87 25.38
C LEU A 117 -25.96 -37.81 26.83
N THR A 118 -26.80 -37.26 27.72
CA THR A 118 -26.46 -37.03 29.13
C THR A 118 -26.43 -38.30 29.98
N LEU A 119 -27.19 -39.34 29.60
CA LEU A 119 -27.22 -40.61 30.35
C LEU A 119 -26.24 -41.66 29.83
N TYR A 120 -26.00 -41.70 28.52
CA TYR A 120 -25.27 -42.79 27.85
C TYR A 120 -24.33 -42.29 26.77
N GLY A 121 -24.81 -41.43 25.87
CA GLY A 121 -24.13 -41.04 24.64
C GLY A 121 -22.75 -40.42 24.86
N HIS A 122 -22.54 -39.71 25.97
CA HIS A 122 -21.23 -39.12 26.30
C HIS A 122 -20.11 -40.15 26.55
N SER A 123 -20.45 -41.43 26.77
CA SER A 123 -19.50 -42.52 27.03
C SER A 123 -19.53 -43.63 25.98
N GLU A 124 -20.37 -43.50 24.95
CA GLU A 124 -20.52 -44.49 23.88
C GLU A 124 -19.86 -43.98 22.58
N ALA A 125 -19.46 -44.89 21.69
CA ALA A 125 -19.01 -44.55 20.34
C ALA A 125 -20.21 -44.05 19.53
N ARG A 126 -20.40 -42.73 19.50
CA ARG A 126 -21.56 -42.06 18.94
C ARG A 126 -21.13 -40.83 18.15
N TYR A 127 -21.83 -40.60 17.04
CA TYR A 127 -21.86 -39.28 16.42
C TYR A 127 -22.52 -38.29 17.38
N ILE A 128 -21.79 -37.26 17.79
CA ILE A 128 -22.31 -36.18 18.63
C ILE A 128 -22.75 -35.02 17.74
N THR A 129 -21.92 -34.68 16.76
CA THR A 129 -22.17 -33.66 15.74
C THR A 129 -21.60 -34.15 14.40
N PRO A 130 -21.86 -33.44 13.28
CA PRO A 130 -21.26 -33.81 12.00
C PRO A 130 -19.72 -33.86 12.02
N TYR A 131 -19.11 -33.06 12.88
CA TYR A 131 -17.67 -32.87 13.02
C TYR A 131 -17.08 -33.55 14.27
N LEU A 132 -17.88 -34.31 15.03
CA LEU A 132 -17.42 -35.05 16.21
C LEU A 132 -18.07 -36.43 16.28
N ASP A 133 -17.28 -37.45 15.99
CA ASP A 133 -17.59 -38.85 16.22
C ASP A 133 -16.72 -39.40 17.36
N LEU A 134 -17.35 -39.78 18.48
CA LEU A 134 -16.61 -40.35 19.60
C LEU A 134 -16.04 -41.74 19.27
N GLY A 135 -16.57 -42.46 18.28
CA GLY A 135 -15.96 -43.69 17.78
C GLY A 135 -14.61 -43.39 17.15
N ALA A 136 -14.57 -42.49 16.17
CA ALA A 136 -13.33 -42.06 15.51
C ALA A 136 -12.31 -41.46 16.49
N TYR A 137 -12.77 -40.64 17.45
CA TYR A 137 -11.90 -40.08 18.48
C TYR A 137 -11.20 -41.17 19.33
N LEU A 138 -11.94 -42.23 19.69
CA LEU A 138 -11.37 -43.35 20.46
C LEU A 138 -10.46 -44.23 19.61
N GLU A 139 -10.72 -44.35 18.31
CA GLU A 139 -9.85 -45.06 17.37
C GLU A 139 -8.53 -44.32 17.16
N ALA A 140 -8.57 -42.99 17.04
CA ALA A 140 -7.37 -42.15 16.94
C ALA A 140 -6.57 -42.09 18.25
N ASN A 141 -7.21 -42.32 19.40
CA ASN A 141 -6.60 -42.19 20.73
C ASN A 141 -6.78 -43.46 21.58
N GLU A 142 -5.92 -44.46 21.35
CA GLU A 142 -5.97 -45.77 22.05
C GLU A 142 -5.90 -45.65 23.59
N ASP A 143 -5.17 -44.66 24.12
CA ASP A 143 -5.05 -44.41 25.56
C ASP A 143 -6.39 -43.95 26.16
N VAL A 144 -7.14 -43.13 25.42
CA VAL A 144 -8.47 -42.67 25.81
C VAL A 144 -9.48 -43.81 25.74
N ALA A 145 -9.41 -44.65 24.71
CA ALA A 145 -10.24 -45.85 24.59
C ALA A 145 -10.10 -46.78 25.81
N ALA A 146 -8.87 -46.99 26.29
CA ALA A 146 -8.62 -47.77 27.49
C ALA A 146 -9.23 -47.12 28.75
N ALA A 147 -9.11 -45.80 28.90
CA ALA A 147 -9.69 -45.07 30.03
C ALA A 147 -11.23 -45.08 30.03
N VAL A 148 -11.86 -45.04 28.85
CA VAL A 148 -13.32 -45.15 28.69
C VAL A 148 -13.81 -46.55 29.06
N ALA A 149 -13.08 -47.60 28.69
CA ALA A 149 -13.38 -48.97 29.10
C ALA A 149 -13.33 -49.19 30.62
N GLU A 150 -12.58 -48.36 31.35
CA GLU A 150 -12.50 -48.35 32.81
C GLU A 150 -13.57 -47.46 33.49
N GLY A 151 -14.48 -46.84 32.71
CA GLY A 151 -15.64 -46.08 33.20
C GLY A 151 -15.53 -44.57 33.07
N THR A 152 -14.62 -44.05 32.23
CA THR A 152 -14.51 -42.62 31.90
C THR A 152 -15.44 -42.22 30.75
N SER A 153 -15.86 -40.95 30.72
CA SER A 153 -16.62 -40.35 29.61
C SER A 153 -15.68 -39.99 28.45
N ALA A 154 -15.97 -40.43 27.22
CA ALA A 154 -15.19 -40.09 26.02
C ALA A 154 -15.31 -38.59 25.69
N LEU A 155 -16.55 -38.07 25.64
CA LEU A 155 -16.82 -36.65 25.45
C LEU A 155 -16.26 -35.82 26.61
N GLY A 156 -16.39 -36.33 27.84
CA GLY A 156 -15.84 -35.69 29.03
C GLY A 156 -14.32 -35.60 28.98
N HIS A 157 -13.63 -36.63 28.50
CA HIS A 157 -12.18 -36.61 28.30
C HIS A 157 -11.79 -35.56 27.26
N LEU A 158 -12.43 -35.59 26.09
CA LEU A 158 -12.16 -34.63 25.02
C LEU A 158 -12.23 -33.18 25.52
N LEU A 159 -13.33 -32.81 26.17
CA LEU A 159 -13.61 -31.44 26.57
C LEU A 159 -12.74 -30.93 27.74
N HIS A 160 -12.14 -31.82 28.54
CA HIS A 160 -11.32 -31.43 29.70
C HIS A 160 -9.83 -31.62 29.47
N TYR A 161 -9.44 -32.48 28.53
CA TYR A 161 -8.06 -32.88 28.27
C TYR A 161 -7.76 -32.89 26.78
N GLY A 162 -8.53 -33.63 25.98
CA GLY A 162 -8.23 -33.84 24.56
C GLY A 162 -8.03 -32.55 23.75
N VAL A 163 -8.92 -31.56 23.93
CA VAL A 163 -8.83 -30.28 23.23
C VAL A 163 -7.59 -29.47 23.64
N PHE A 164 -7.25 -29.49 24.93
CA PHE A 164 -6.07 -28.79 25.46
C PHE A 164 -4.74 -29.50 25.17
N GLU A 165 -4.81 -30.78 24.82
CA GLU A 165 -3.68 -31.59 24.40
C GLU A 165 -3.47 -31.56 22.87
N GLY A 166 -4.35 -30.91 22.11
CA GLY A 166 -4.28 -30.87 20.64
C GLY A 166 -4.46 -32.25 20.01
N ARG A 167 -5.33 -33.10 20.57
CA ARG A 167 -5.54 -34.49 20.10
C ARG A 167 -6.28 -34.54 18.76
N ASP A 168 -5.95 -35.54 17.95
CA ASP A 168 -6.70 -35.91 16.75
C ASP A 168 -8.11 -36.39 17.12
N LEU A 169 -9.15 -35.83 16.48
CA LEU A 169 -10.54 -36.23 16.67
C LEU A 169 -10.96 -37.40 15.76
N GLY A 170 -10.12 -37.78 14.81
CA GLY A 170 -10.42 -38.70 13.73
C GLY A 170 -11.24 -38.05 12.62
N ASN A 171 -11.55 -38.82 11.57
CA ASN A 171 -12.30 -38.36 10.39
C ASN A 171 -11.71 -37.09 9.73
N GLY A 172 -10.38 -36.92 9.77
CA GLY A 172 -9.68 -35.78 9.16
C GLY A 172 -9.70 -34.49 9.98
N VAL A 173 -10.14 -34.53 11.25
CA VAL A 173 -10.14 -33.37 12.15
C VAL A 173 -9.03 -33.49 13.19
N ASP A 174 -7.82 -33.06 12.83
CA ASP A 174 -6.67 -32.99 13.74
C ASP A 174 -6.57 -31.60 14.40
N LEU A 175 -6.63 -31.55 15.73
CA LEU A 175 -6.57 -30.28 16.47
C LEU A 175 -5.20 -29.59 16.39
N SER A 176 -4.15 -30.25 15.92
CA SER A 176 -2.86 -29.60 15.69
C SER A 176 -2.93 -28.49 14.62
N ILE A 177 -3.85 -28.60 13.66
CA ILE A 177 -4.08 -27.59 12.61
C ILE A 177 -4.57 -26.26 13.19
N PHE A 178 -5.17 -26.28 14.38
CA PHE A 178 -5.77 -25.09 15.01
C PHE A 178 -4.80 -24.31 15.92
N GLN A 179 -3.53 -24.76 16.04
CA GLN A 179 -2.63 -24.22 17.08
C GLN A 179 -2.17 -22.78 16.82
N ASP A 180 -2.10 -22.35 15.56
CA ASP A 180 -1.69 -21.00 15.18
C ASP A 180 -2.87 -20.01 15.14
N ASP A 181 -4.11 -20.51 15.25
CA ASP A 181 -5.32 -19.69 15.24
C ASP A 181 -5.48 -18.90 16.57
N PRO A 182 -5.54 -17.56 16.53
CA PRO A 182 -5.65 -16.73 17.73
C PRO A 182 -6.93 -16.98 18.54
N ALA A 183 -8.07 -17.25 17.87
CA ALA A 183 -9.34 -17.48 18.54
C ALA A 183 -9.33 -18.82 19.29
N PHE A 184 -8.74 -19.86 18.68
CA PHE A 184 -8.57 -21.18 19.28
C PHE A 184 -7.62 -21.10 20.48
N ALA A 185 -6.49 -20.41 20.34
CA ALA A 185 -5.56 -20.16 21.43
C ALA A 185 -6.22 -19.42 22.62
N ALA A 186 -7.05 -18.41 22.35
CA ALA A 186 -7.80 -17.70 23.38
C ALA A 186 -8.82 -18.59 24.09
N ALA A 187 -9.52 -19.46 23.35
CA ALA A 187 -10.46 -20.42 23.91
C ALA A 187 -9.74 -21.41 24.86
N LEU A 188 -8.58 -21.93 24.45
CA LEU A 188 -7.73 -22.78 25.30
C LEU A 188 -7.28 -22.06 26.58
N ALA A 189 -6.83 -20.80 26.47
CA ALA A 189 -6.40 -20.00 27.61
C ALA A 189 -7.53 -19.76 28.64
N SER A 190 -8.78 -19.72 28.18
CA SER A 190 -9.96 -19.56 29.04
C SER A 190 -10.36 -20.83 29.80
N GLY A 191 -9.75 -21.98 29.48
CA GLY A 191 -10.09 -23.28 30.05
C GLY A 191 -11.46 -23.80 29.60
N ASP A 192 -12.01 -23.29 28.50
CA ASP A 192 -13.33 -23.65 27.98
C ASP A 192 -13.22 -24.54 26.73
N GLY A 193 -13.21 -25.86 26.94
CA GLY A 193 -13.12 -26.82 25.84
C GLY A 193 -14.30 -26.77 24.87
N TRP A 194 -15.46 -26.26 25.29
CA TRP A 194 -16.61 -26.09 24.38
C TRP A 194 -16.45 -24.90 23.45
N ALA A 195 -15.89 -23.80 23.94
CA ALA A 195 -15.57 -22.66 23.09
C ALA A 195 -14.55 -23.04 22.01
N ALA A 196 -13.53 -23.82 22.38
CA ALA A 196 -12.55 -24.34 21.43
C ALA A 196 -13.20 -25.29 20.40
N MET A 197 -14.08 -26.21 20.83
CA MET A 197 -14.83 -27.06 19.91
C MET A 197 -15.80 -26.29 19.00
N ALA A 198 -16.21 -25.07 19.37
CA ALA A 198 -17.03 -24.23 18.51
C ALA A 198 -16.27 -23.73 17.28
N ILE A 199 -15.00 -23.40 17.48
CA ILE A 199 -14.09 -22.97 16.41
C ILE A 199 -13.77 -24.16 15.51
N VAL A 200 -13.53 -25.34 16.10
CA VAL A 200 -13.37 -26.58 15.34
C VAL A 200 -14.59 -26.86 14.48
N ALA A 201 -15.79 -26.69 15.04
CA ALA A 201 -17.04 -26.89 14.31
C ALA A 201 -17.24 -25.94 13.13
N SER A 202 -16.79 -24.69 13.23
CA SER A 202 -16.91 -23.71 12.14
C SER A 202 -15.91 -23.95 11.01
N VAL A 203 -14.81 -24.67 11.27
CA VAL A 203 -13.73 -24.90 10.29
C VAL A 203 -13.73 -26.31 9.73
N ALA A 204 -14.14 -27.33 10.51
CA ALA A 204 -13.94 -28.74 10.19
C ALA A 204 -14.46 -29.14 8.79
N VAL A 205 -15.57 -28.55 8.34
CA VAL A 205 -16.13 -28.86 7.01
C VAL A 205 -15.26 -28.37 5.85
N PHE A 206 -14.36 -27.43 6.10
CA PHE A 206 -13.42 -26.86 5.14
C PHE A 206 -12.04 -27.53 5.19
N LEU A 207 -11.81 -28.50 6.08
CA LEU A 207 -10.54 -29.21 6.12
C LEU A 207 -10.46 -30.19 4.93
N PRO A 208 -9.32 -30.25 4.21
CA PRO A 208 -9.17 -31.04 2.99
C PRO A 208 -9.38 -32.55 3.22
N ASP A 209 -9.01 -33.04 4.39
CA ASP A 209 -9.11 -34.46 4.76
C ASP A 209 -10.42 -34.82 5.49
N PHE A 210 -11.36 -33.87 5.66
CA PHE A 210 -12.56 -34.11 6.44
C PHE A 210 -13.46 -35.20 5.83
N VAL A 211 -13.71 -36.25 6.62
CA VAL A 211 -14.58 -37.37 6.22
C VAL A 211 -16.00 -37.12 6.73
N ARG A 212 -16.90 -36.75 5.79
CA ARG A 212 -18.30 -36.44 6.09
C ARG A 212 -19.09 -37.68 6.57
N PRO A 213 -20.01 -37.53 7.55
CA PRO A 213 -20.96 -38.58 7.90
C PRO A 213 -21.87 -38.95 6.72
N GLU A 214 -22.21 -40.24 6.60
CA GLU A 214 -23.07 -40.73 5.53
C GLU A 214 -24.46 -40.07 5.55
N GLY A 215 -24.86 -39.46 4.44
CA GLY A 215 -26.18 -38.83 4.31
C GLY A 215 -26.30 -37.43 4.90
N TRP A 216 -25.18 -36.83 5.32
CA TRP A 216 -25.11 -35.43 5.77
C TRP A 216 -24.31 -34.56 4.78
N ALA A 217 -24.75 -33.31 4.60
CA ALA A 217 -24.07 -32.28 3.82
C ALA A 217 -24.19 -30.92 4.55
N PRO A 218 -23.22 -30.00 4.39
CA PRO A 218 -23.35 -28.65 4.92
C PRO A 218 -24.49 -27.89 4.25
N ALA A 219 -24.99 -26.86 4.94
CA ALA A 219 -25.96 -25.94 4.36
C ALA A 219 -25.27 -24.98 3.38
N ALA A 220 -26.01 -24.53 2.36
CA ALA A 220 -25.46 -23.61 1.35
C ALA A 220 -24.99 -22.28 1.97
N ASP A 221 -25.65 -21.82 3.03
CA ASP A 221 -25.32 -20.61 3.78
C ASP A 221 -24.32 -20.83 4.93
N THR A 222 -23.53 -21.92 4.88
CA THR A 222 -22.50 -22.18 5.89
C THR A 222 -21.44 -21.06 5.86
N PRO A 223 -21.20 -20.33 6.97
CA PRO A 223 -20.21 -19.26 6.99
C PRO A 223 -18.80 -19.77 6.68
N ILE A 224 -18.11 -19.08 5.77
CA ILE A 224 -16.73 -19.40 5.36
C ILE A 224 -15.74 -18.76 6.36
N PRO A 225 -14.82 -19.53 6.98
CA PRO A 225 -13.95 -19.04 8.05
C PRO A 225 -12.71 -18.31 7.50
N VAL A 226 -12.91 -17.13 6.91
CA VAL A 226 -11.81 -16.34 6.30
C VAL A 226 -10.75 -15.85 7.30
N ASP A 227 -11.12 -15.70 8.57
CA ASP A 227 -10.19 -15.25 9.62
C ASP A 227 -9.39 -16.40 10.26
N PHE A 228 -9.66 -17.66 9.87
CA PHE A 228 -8.96 -18.81 10.44
C PHE A 228 -7.54 -18.93 9.88
N ILE A 229 -6.59 -19.12 10.80
CA ILE A 229 -5.18 -19.32 10.46
C ILE A 229 -4.81 -20.79 10.71
N PRO A 230 -4.76 -21.64 9.68
CA PRO A 230 -4.29 -23.02 9.82
C PRO A 230 -2.80 -23.04 10.16
N ALA A 231 -2.39 -24.01 10.98
CA ALA A 231 -0.99 -24.25 11.25
C ALA A 231 -0.28 -24.87 10.04
N GLY A 232 0.90 -24.34 9.70
CA GLY A 232 1.71 -24.79 8.57
C GLY A 232 1.10 -24.45 7.20
N ASP A 233 1.39 -25.27 6.18
CA ASP A 233 0.98 -25.02 4.78
C ASP A 233 -0.40 -25.60 4.44
N VAL A 234 -1.24 -25.90 5.44
CA VAL A 234 -2.58 -26.48 5.20
C VAL A 234 -3.48 -25.43 4.54
N LYS A 235 -4.10 -25.80 3.42
CA LYS A 235 -5.10 -24.98 2.72
C LYS A 235 -6.50 -25.55 2.94
N LEU A 236 -7.45 -24.67 3.24
CA LEU A 236 -8.87 -24.99 3.41
C LEU A 236 -9.57 -25.17 2.06
N VAL A 237 -10.57 -26.03 1.97
CA VAL A 237 -11.33 -26.27 0.74
C VAL A 237 -12.79 -25.89 0.97
N VAL A 238 -13.36 -25.01 0.12
CA VAL A 238 -14.80 -24.74 0.16
C VAL A 238 -15.55 -25.94 -0.43
N PRO A 239 -16.42 -26.61 0.33
CA PRO A 239 -17.22 -27.71 -0.21
C PRO A 239 -18.15 -27.21 -1.31
N PRO A 240 -18.41 -28.00 -2.37
CA PRO A 240 -19.23 -27.57 -3.50
C PRO A 240 -20.70 -27.30 -3.14
N GLU A 241 -21.17 -27.73 -1.97
CA GLU A 241 -22.51 -27.43 -1.49
C GLU A 241 -22.62 -26.08 -0.75
N VAL A 242 -21.51 -25.42 -0.43
CA VAL A 242 -21.47 -24.12 0.25
C VAL A 242 -21.36 -23.01 -0.79
N ASP A 243 -22.28 -22.04 -0.74
CA ASP A 243 -22.28 -20.90 -1.64
C ASP A 243 -21.17 -19.91 -1.24
N ILE A 244 -20.30 -19.57 -2.18
CA ILE A 244 -19.33 -18.46 -2.01
C ILE A 244 -20.06 -17.15 -2.36
N PRO A 245 -20.17 -16.18 -1.44
CA PRO A 245 -20.71 -14.87 -1.75
C PRO A 245 -19.92 -14.19 -2.88
N ALA A 246 -20.61 -13.53 -3.82
CA ALA A 246 -19.98 -12.95 -5.01
C ALA A 246 -18.96 -11.83 -4.71
N ASP A 247 -19.01 -11.26 -3.51
CA ASP A 247 -18.11 -10.21 -3.01
C ASP A 247 -17.04 -10.75 -2.04
N LEU A 248 -17.05 -12.05 -1.74
CA LEU A 248 -16.09 -12.68 -0.84
C LEU A 248 -14.84 -13.12 -1.61
N VAL A 249 -13.74 -12.40 -1.43
CA VAL A 249 -12.41 -12.86 -1.85
C VAL A 249 -11.90 -13.85 -0.81
N LEU A 250 -11.60 -15.08 -1.23
CA LEU A 250 -11.01 -16.08 -0.34
C LEU A 250 -9.54 -15.71 -0.07
N PRO A 251 -9.09 -15.71 1.20
CA PRO A 251 -7.69 -15.51 1.51
C PRO A 251 -6.85 -16.70 1.03
N ASP A 252 -5.54 -16.49 0.89
CA ASP A 252 -4.58 -17.53 0.50
C ASP A 252 -4.62 -18.78 1.40
N THR A 253 -5.25 -18.75 2.57
CA THR A 253 -5.46 -19.92 3.42
C THR A 253 -6.45 -20.95 2.84
N PHE A 254 -7.13 -20.64 1.72
CA PHE A 254 -7.96 -21.59 0.98
C PHE A 254 -7.26 -22.11 -0.29
N GLU A 255 -7.56 -23.36 -0.69
CA GLU A 255 -7.38 -23.82 -2.06
C GLU A 255 -8.41 -23.07 -2.92
N SER A 256 -7.92 -22.37 -3.92
CA SER A 256 -8.76 -21.70 -4.89
C SER A 256 -9.35 -22.73 -5.86
N ALA A 257 -10.64 -22.62 -6.14
CA ALA A 257 -11.34 -23.62 -6.93
C ALA A 257 -11.17 -23.34 -8.43
N ASP A 258 -10.75 -24.34 -9.22
CA ASP A 258 -10.77 -24.26 -10.69
C ASP A 258 -12.17 -23.85 -11.21
N GLN A 259 -12.22 -22.79 -12.00
CA GLN A 259 -13.45 -22.19 -12.52
C GLN A 259 -13.62 -22.51 -14.02
N TYR A 260 -14.88 -22.70 -14.43
CA TYR A 260 -15.27 -22.73 -15.84
C TYR A 260 -16.20 -21.55 -16.08
N LEU A 261 -15.72 -20.55 -16.82
CA LEU A 261 -16.43 -19.32 -17.15
C LEU A 261 -16.69 -19.28 -18.66
N GLU A 262 -17.95 -19.06 -19.04
CA GLU A 262 -18.39 -18.94 -20.44
C GLU A 262 -19.17 -17.64 -20.57
N GLY A 263 -18.70 -16.76 -21.45
CA GLY A 263 -19.33 -15.50 -21.82
C GLY A 263 -20.52 -15.71 -22.77
N THR A 264 -20.93 -14.63 -23.40
CA THR A 264 -22.15 -14.51 -24.19
C THR A 264 -21.82 -14.15 -25.64
N ASP A 265 -22.82 -13.69 -26.40
CA ASP A 265 -22.62 -13.17 -27.75
C ASP A 265 -22.35 -11.64 -27.74
N GLY A 266 -21.97 -11.05 -26.61
CA GLY A 266 -21.60 -9.64 -26.51
C GLY A 266 -20.45 -9.42 -25.56
N ASN A 267 -19.96 -8.18 -25.47
CA ASN A 267 -18.75 -7.82 -24.74
C ASN A 267 -18.83 -8.15 -23.24
N ASP A 268 -18.06 -9.15 -22.82
CA ASP A 268 -18.01 -9.70 -21.49
C ASP A 268 -16.68 -9.40 -20.78
N ARG A 269 -16.69 -9.51 -19.45
CA ARG A 269 -15.49 -9.45 -18.61
C ARG A 269 -15.42 -10.70 -17.77
N LEU A 270 -14.40 -11.52 -17.97
CA LEU A 270 -14.20 -12.81 -17.30
C LEU A 270 -12.93 -12.77 -16.46
N ALA A 271 -13.05 -13.11 -15.18
CA ALA A 271 -11.94 -13.18 -14.24
C ALA A 271 -11.96 -14.56 -13.53
N GLY A 272 -10.92 -15.37 -13.74
CA GLY A 272 -10.78 -16.69 -13.14
C GLY A 272 -10.42 -16.63 -11.66
N GLY A 273 -9.45 -15.78 -11.33
CA GLY A 273 -9.05 -15.49 -9.96
C GLY A 273 -7.82 -16.29 -9.56
N SER A 274 -8.00 -17.39 -8.84
CA SER A 274 -6.90 -18.28 -8.51
C SER A 274 -7.36 -19.72 -8.78
N GLY A 275 -6.46 -20.60 -9.19
CA GLY A 275 -6.79 -21.96 -9.63
C GLY A 275 -6.38 -22.16 -11.08
N ASN A 276 -6.69 -23.32 -11.66
CA ASN A 276 -6.48 -23.55 -13.09
C ASN A 276 -7.82 -23.37 -13.81
N ASP A 277 -8.07 -22.15 -14.27
CA ASP A 277 -9.37 -21.75 -14.78
C ASP A 277 -9.51 -22.00 -16.28
N THR A 278 -10.74 -22.07 -16.76
CA THR A 278 -11.08 -22.08 -18.19
C THR A 278 -12.08 -20.96 -18.46
N LEU A 279 -11.65 -19.96 -19.23
CA LEU A 279 -12.43 -18.79 -19.61
C LEU A 279 -12.67 -18.82 -21.12
N LEU A 280 -13.94 -18.80 -21.52
CA LEU A 280 -14.38 -18.74 -22.92
C LEU A 280 -15.16 -17.45 -23.14
N GLY A 281 -14.63 -16.50 -23.91
CA GLY A 281 -15.26 -15.19 -24.19
C GLY A 281 -16.54 -15.35 -25.01
N GLY A 282 -16.43 -15.95 -26.19
CA GLY A 282 -17.58 -16.24 -27.04
C GLY A 282 -17.58 -15.34 -28.26
N ALA A 283 -18.58 -14.48 -28.40
CA ALA A 283 -18.57 -13.46 -29.45
C ALA A 283 -18.75 -12.07 -28.82
N GLY A 284 -18.13 -11.05 -29.38
CA GLY A 284 -18.06 -9.72 -28.77
C GLY A 284 -16.62 -9.30 -28.51
N ASP A 285 -16.41 -8.07 -28.06
CA ASP A 285 -15.06 -7.63 -27.64
C ASP A 285 -14.93 -7.87 -26.14
N ASP A 286 -14.27 -8.95 -25.76
CA ASP A 286 -14.21 -9.46 -24.38
C ASP A 286 -12.93 -9.04 -23.65
N VAL A 287 -12.95 -9.13 -22.32
CA VAL A 287 -11.76 -8.97 -21.47
C VAL A 287 -11.60 -10.20 -20.59
N LEU A 288 -10.49 -10.92 -20.74
CA LEU A 288 -10.21 -12.18 -20.07
C LEU A 288 -8.96 -12.05 -19.20
N ARG A 289 -9.09 -12.41 -17.92
CA ARG A 289 -7.98 -12.50 -16.96
C ARG A 289 -8.08 -13.82 -16.20
N GLY A 290 -7.15 -14.74 -16.47
CA GLY A 290 -7.07 -16.02 -15.77
C GLY A 290 -6.80 -15.82 -14.29
N GLY A 291 -5.81 -14.99 -13.98
CA GLY A 291 -5.37 -14.78 -12.61
C GLY A 291 -4.21 -15.73 -12.29
N LYS A 292 -4.16 -16.23 -11.05
CA LYS A 292 -3.06 -17.08 -10.59
C LYS A 292 -3.35 -18.56 -10.87
N GLY A 293 -2.52 -19.18 -11.69
CA GLY A 293 -2.50 -20.62 -11.96
C GLY A 293 -2.35 -20.89 -13.44
N SER A 294 -2.49 -22.16 -13.85
CA SER A 294 -2.37 -22.55 -15.26
C SER A 294 -3.73 -22.45 -15.94
N ASP A 295 -4.04 -21.25 -16.43
CA ASP A 295 -5.34 -20.92 -17.00
C ASP A 295 -5.44 -21.18 -18.50
N ILE A 296 -6.66 -21.41 -18.99
CA ILE A 296 -6.99 -21.44 -20.42
C ILE A 296 -7.94 -20.28 -20.70
N MET A 297 -7.54 -19.37 -21.58
CA MET A 297 -8.35 -18.25 -22.06
C MET A 297 -8.54 -18.35 -23.57
N ASP A 298 -9.80 -18.32 -24.02
CA ASP A 298 -10.20 -18.34 -25.43
C ASP A 298 -11.15 -17.16 -25.69
N GLY A 299 -10.72 -16.18 -26.49
CA GLY A 299 -11.47 -14.95 -26.77
C GLY A 299 -12.68 -15.23 -27.65
N GLY A 300 -12.45 -15.76 -28.84
CA GLY A 300 -13.50 -16.21 -29.75
C GLY A 300 -13.69 -15.30 -30.95
N GLU A 301 -14.90 -14.81 -31.22
CA GLU A 301 -15.16 -13.85 -32.31
C GLU A 301 -15.21 -12.41 -31.77
N GLY A 302 -14.31 -11.52 -32.20
CA GLY A 302 -14.31 -10.10 -31.81
C GLY A 302 -12.92 -9.63 -31.44
N ASN A 303 -12.79 -8.39 -30.97
CA ASN A 303 -11.48 -7.83 -30.61
C ASN A 303 -11.26 -7.94 -29.10
N ASP A 304 -10.60 -9.00 -28.68
CA ASP A 304 -10.50 -9.41 -27.29
C ASP A 304 -9.26 -8.86 -26.60
N ARG A 305 -9.34 -8.74 -25.27
CA ARG A 305 -8.25 -8.26 -24.41
C ARG A 305 -7.90 -9.31 -23.38
N PHE A 306 -6.66 -9.78 -23.40
CA PHE A 306 -6.12 -10.70 -22.41
C PHE A 306 -5.25 -9.95 -21.42
N VAL A 307 -5.29 -10.32 -20.15
CA VAL A 307 -4.52 -9.66 -19.10
C VAL A 307 -3.68 -10.67 -18.33
N ILE A 308 -2.38 -10.39 -18.23
CA ILE A 308 -1.43 -11.09 -17.36
C ILE A 308 -0.77 -10.06 -16.44
N VAL A 309 -0.79 -10.31 -15.13
CA VAL A 309 -0.12 -9.47 -14.13
C VAL A 309 1.02 -10.24 -13.44
N GLY A 310 2.25 -9.88 -13.79
CA GLY A 310 3.45 -10.38 -13.13
C GLY A 310 3.79 -9.60 -11.86
N ASP A 311 5.08 -9.30 -11.69
CA ASP A 311 5.59 -8.65 -10.49
C ASP A 311 5.58 -7.11 -10.60
N LEU A 312 4.71 -6.46 -9.81
CA LEU A 312 4.61 -5.01 -9.67
C LEU A 312 5.18 -4.51 -8.33
N SER A 313 6.01 -5.31 -7.64
CA SER A 313 6.63 -4.94 -6.37
C SER A 313 7.48 -3.67 -6.47
N GLY A 314 8.08 -3.42 -7.64
CA GLY A 314 8.82 -2.19 -7.95
C GLY A 314 7.96 -0.91 -7.98
N GLY A 315 6.63 -1.04 -7.90
CA GLY A 315 5.71 0.11 -7.83
C GLY A 315 5.83 1.07 -9.01
N GLY A 316 5.51 2.34 -8.77
CA GLY A 316 5.72 3.42 -9.74
C GLY A 316 4.83 3.41 -10.98
N LYS A 317 3.90 2.47 -11.12
CA LYS A 317 3.00 2.45 -12.28
C LYS A 317 1.91 3.49 -12.13
N ILE A 318 1.71 4.22 -13.22
CA ILE A 318 0.68 5.22 -13.38
C ILE A 318 -0.50 4.56 -14.09
N ASP A 319 -1.68 4.84 -13.59
CA ASP A 319 -2.91 4.36 -14.20
C ASP A 319 -3.28 5.18 -15.44
N SER A 320 -3.77 4.49 -16.47
CA SER A 320 -4.45 5.09 -17.62
C SER A 320 -5.90 4.59 -17.71
N GLU A 321 -6.77 5.33 -18.40
CA GLU A 321 -8.14 4.87 -18.63
C GLU A 321 -8.20 3.52 -19.36
N GLU A 322 -7.20 3.24 -20.20
CA GLU A 322 -7.06 1.98 -20.92
C GLU A 322 -6.64 0.84 -20.00
N ASP A 323 -5.64 1.05 -19.14
CA ASP A 323 -5.17 0.03 -18.20
C ASP A 323 -6.25 -0.30 -17.16
N SER A 324 -6.96 0.72 -16.67
CA SER A 324 -8.12 0.56 -15.80
C SER A 324 -9.26 -0.22 -16.45
N ASP A 325 -9.51 0.01 -17.75
CA ASP A 325 -10.52 -0.73 -18.48
C ASP A 325 -10.11 -2.20 -18.62
N ALA A 326 -8.88 -2.48 -19.04
CA ALA A 326 -8.36 -3.84 -19.18
C ALA A 326 -8.34 -4.60 -17.83
N LEU A 327 -7.86 -3.98 -16.74
CA LEU A 327 -7.78 -4.61 -15.42
C LEU A 327 -9.14 -4.69 -14.70
N GLY A 328 -10.08 -3.83 -15.05
CA GLY A 328 -11.32 -3.62 -14.30
C GLY A 328 -11.17 -2.77 -13.03
N PHE A 329 -9.96 -2.30 -12.75
CA PHE A 329 -9.61 -1.43 -11.63
C PHE A 329 -8.30 -0.70 -11.93
N HIS A 330 -7.98 0.36 -11.16
CA HIS A 330 -6.78 1.18 -11.39
C HIS A 330 -5.47 0.40 -11.23
N LEU A 331 -4.56 0.47 -12.20
CA LEU A 331 -3.25 -0.21 -12.16
C LEU A 331 -2.44 0.16 -10.91
N THR A 332 -2.57 1.40 -10.44
CA THR A 332 -1.91 1.89 -9.22
C THR A 332 -2.27 1.09 -7.96
N THR A 333 -3.40 0.38 -7.96
CA THR A 333 -3.78 -0.50 -6.84
C THR A 333 -2.88 -1.73 -6.70
N LEU A 334 -2.14 -2.06 -7.75
CA LEU A 334 -1.20 -3.19 -7.79
C LEU A 334 0.24 -2.77 -7.51
N ASN A 335 0.51 -1.47 -7.34
CA ASN A 335 1.85 -1.01 -6.99
C ASN A 335 2.30 -1.65 -5.67
N GLY A 336 3.49 -2.24 -5.66
CA GLY A 336 4.04 -2.94 -4.50
C GLY A 336 3.53 -4.38 -4.34
N GLN A 337 2.77 -4.91 -5.30
CA GLN A 337 2.23 -6.27 -5.26
C GLN A 337 2.90 -7.17 -6.29
N ASN A 338 3.10 -8.43 -5.92
CA ASN A 338 3.42 -9.49 -6.88
C ASN A 338 2.24 -10.46 -6.91
N LEU A 339 1.51 -10.50 -8.03
CA LEU A 339 0.36 -11.40 -8.18
C LEU A 339 0.76 -12.78 -8.70
N GLY A 340 1.94 -12.89 -9.31
CA GLY A 340 2.51 -14.14 -9.82
C GLY A 340 1.62 -14.83 -10.85
N GLU A 341 0.85 -14.08 -11.64
CA GLU A 341 0.03 -14.66 -12.71
C GLU A 341 0.90 -15.22 -13.83
N ASP A 342 2.13 -14.72 -14.01
CA ASP A 342 3.09 -15.16 -15.02
C ASP A 342 3.86 -16.45 -14.66
N VAL A 343 3.83 -16.86 -13.39
CA VAL A 343 4.66 -17.95 -12.84
C VAL A 343 4.24 -19.32 -13.37
N ASP A 344 2.93 -19.56 -13.46
CA ASP A 344 2.35 -20.80 -13.96
C ASP A 344 1.96 -20.62 -15.42
N ALA A 345 2.46 -21.48 -16.31
CA ALA A 345 2.22 -21.33 -17.74
C ALA A 345 0.74 -21.56 -18.10
N GLY A 346 0.12 -20.57 -18.72
CA GLY A 346 -1.24 -20.63 -19.25
C GLY A 346 -1.32 -20.79 -20.78
N VAL A 347 -2.56 -20.83 -21.27
CA VAL A 347 -2.92 -20.94 -22.68
C VAL A 347 -3.80 -19.74 -23.06
N ILE A 348 -3.40 -18.97 -24.07
CA ILE A 348 -4.22 -17.90 -24.66
C ILE A 348 -4.51 -18.22 -26.12
N ARG A 349 -5.77 -18.09 -26.50
CA ARG A 349 -6.29 -18.18 -27.87
C ARG A 349 -7.07 -16.90 -28.15
N GLY A 350 -6.56 -16.03 -29.03
CA GLY A 350 -7.26 -14.80 -29.40
C GLY A 350 -8.55 -15.11 -30.16
N GLY A 351 -8.42 -15.62 -31.38
CA GLY A 351 -9.56 -16.13 -32.15
C GLY A 351 -9.70 -15.43 -33.49
N GLU A 352 -10.93 -15.04 -33.85
CA GLU A 352 -11.20 -14.19 -35.01
C GLU A 352 -11.31 -12.73 -34.57
N GLY A 353 -10.34 -11.89 -34.91
CA GLY A 353 -10.38 -10.48 -34.51
C GLY A 353 -9.04 -9.78 -34.66
N GLU A 354 -8.93 -8.62 -34.01
CA GLU A 354 -7.65 -7.99 -33.68
C GLU A 354 -7.53 -7.99 -32.16
N ASP A 355 -6.75 -8.92 -31.63
CA ASP A 355 -6.69 -9.24 -30.20
C ASP A 355 -5.47 -8.59 -29.54
N THR A 356 -5.66 -8.12 -28.30
CA THR A 356 -4.63 -7.42 -27.53
C THR A 356 -4.26 -8.17 -26.26
N LEU A 357 -2.97 -8.38 -26.03
CA LEU A 357 -2.42 -8.87 -24.77
C LEU A 357 -1.86 -7.71 -23.94
N TYR A 358 -2.41 -7.50 -22.74
CA TYR A 358 -1.87 -6.59 -21.73
C TYR A 358 -1.01 -7.38 -20.74
N VAL A 359 0.24 -6.94 -20.55
CA VAL A 359 1.17 -7.52 -19.57
C VAL A 359 1.65 -6.43 -18.62
N TYR A 360 1.32 -6.60 -17.34
CA TYR A 360 1.68 -5.66 -16.29
C TYR A 360 2.76 -6.25 -15.39
N GLY A 361 3.70 -5.41 -14.95
CA GLY A 361 4.78 -5.84 -14.07
C GLY A 361 5.90 -6.58 -14.79
N THR A 362 6.94 -6.91 -14.03
CA THR A 362 8.03 -7.76 -14.49
C THR A 362 7.47 -9.17 -14.67
N ALA A 363 7.38 -9.63 -15.92
CA ALA A 363 6.70 -10.87 -16.27
C ALA A 363 7.57 -11.74 -17.20
N ASP A 364 7.67 -13.03 -16.90
CA ASP A 364 8.24 -14.02 -17.81
C ASP A 364 7.14 -14.87 -18.43
N ILE A 365 6.74 -14.53 -19.66
CA ILE A 365 5.72 -15.28 -20.40
C ILE A 365 6.32 -16.25 -21.43
N THR A 366 7.63 -16.56 -21.34
CA THR A 366 8.29 -17.44 -22.32
C THR A 366 7.71 -18.85 -22.35
N ALA A 367 7.13 -19.31 -21.24
CA ALA A 367 6.50 -20.63 -21.12
C ALA A 367 5.03 -20.67 -21.53
N TRP A 368 4.40 -19.52 -21.80
CA TRP A 368 2.99 -19.43 -22.16
C TRP A 368 2.75 -19.90 -23.60
N ASP A 369 1.65 -20.64 -23.81
CA ASP A 369 1.19 -21.03 -25.13
C ASP A 369 0.17 -19.99 -25.63
N ILE A 370 0.62 -19.05 -26.46
CA ILE A 370 -0.19 -17.94 -26.96
C ILE A 370 -0.31 -18.04 -28.48
N GLU A 371 -1.53 -18.02 -29.02
CA GLU A 371 -1.81 -17.92 -30.45
C GLU A 371 -2.98 -16.97 -30.76
N GLY A 372 -2.95 -16.36 -31.94
CA GLY A 372 -4.00 -15.46 -32.43
C GLY A 372 -4.04 -14.08 -31.78
N VAL A 373 -2.91 -13.53 -31.31
CA VAL A 373 -2.81 -12.16 -30.80
C VAL A 373 -2.11 -11.26 -31.83
N GLU A 374 -2.57 -10.02 -32.00
CA GLU A 374 -1.99 -9.05 -32.95
C GLU A 374 -1.34 -7.85 -32.25
N HIS A 375 -1.79 -7.49 -31.04
CA HIS A 375 -1.32 -6.33 -30.31
C HIS A 375 -0.83 -6.69 -28.91
N VAL A 376 0.23 -6.03 -28.44
CA VAL A 376 0.75 -6.21 -27.08
C VAL A 376 0.99 -4.86 -26.41
N GLU A 377 0.49 -4.75 -25.18
CA GLU A 377 0.67 -3.61 -24.29
C GLU A 377 1.48 -4.06 -23.07
N ILE A 378 2.69 -3.55 -22.91
CA ILE A 378 3.54 -3.88 -21.75
C ILE A 378 3.68 -2.67 -20.83
N ARG A 379 3.65 -2.91 -19.52
CA ARG A 379 3.80 -1.89 -18.47
C ARG A 379 4.91 -2.24 -17.49
N SER A 380 6.02 -2.80 -17.97
CA SER A 380 7.30 -3.01 -17.28
C SER A 380 8.22 -3.87 -18.17
N ASP A 381 8.97 -4.76 -17.54
CA ASP A 381 9.88 -5.73 -18.11
C ASP A 381 9.18 -7.03 -18.49
N VAL A 382 9.16 -7.39 -19.78
CA VAL A 382 8.47 -8.61 -20.23
C VAL A 382 9.39 -9.48 -21.10
N SER A 383 9.41 -10.77 -20.81
CA SER A 383 10.16 -11.77 -21.57
C SER A 383 9.26 -12.63 -22.46
N PHE A 384 9.61 -12.69 -23.75
CA PHE A 384 8.90 -13.44 -24.78
C PHE A 384 9.77 -14.56 -25.35
N SER A 385 9.14 -15.66 -25.73
CA SER A 385 9.79 -16.77 -26.43
C SER A 385 9.71 -16.62 -27.95
N GLN A 386 10.47 -17.45 -28.67
CA GLN A 386 10.38 -17.59 -30.11
C GLN A 386 8.96 -17.96 -30.58
N ASP A 387 8.34 -18.93 -29.90
CA ASP A 387 7.04 -19.49 -30.27
C ASP A 387 5.96 -18.40 -30.26
N PHE A 388 6.06 -17.42 -29.37
CA PHE A 388 5.18 -16.25 -29.34
C PHE A 388 5.16 -15.52 -30.70
N PHE A 389 6.32 -15.22 -31.29
CA PHE A 389 6.39 -14.49 -32.57
C PHE A 389 6.09 -15.39 -33.78
N GLU A 390 6.22 -16.71 -33.67
CA GLU A 390 5.91 -17.63 -34.77
C GLU A 390 4.43 -18.00 -34.85
N ASN A 391 3.75 -18.06 -33.71
CA ASN A 391 2.35 -18.45 -33.61
C ASN A 391 1.38 -17.26 -33.75
N ASN A 392 1.89 -16.03 -33.70
CA ASN A 392 1.11 -14.79 -33.71
C ASN A 392 1.57 -13.87 -34.84
N ASP A 393 0.63 -13.18 -35.51
CA ASP A 393 0.94 -12.17 -36.53
C ASP A 393 1.04 -10.79 -35.87
N ILE A 394 1.98 -10.64 -34.93
CA ILE A 394 2.07 -9.44 -34.09
C ILE A 394 2.31 -8.20 -34.95
N GLN A 395 1.37 -7.26 -34.86
CA GLN A 395 1.39 -5.98 -35.55
C GLN A 395 2.03 -4.88 -34.70
N THR A 396 1.75 -4.83 -33.39
CA THR A 396 2.29 -3.80 -32.49
C THR A 396 2.71 -4.32 -31.13
N ILE A 397 3.82 -3.81 -30.60
CA ILE A 397 4.18 -3.90 -29.17
C ILE A 397 4.43 -2.49 -28.66
N ASN A 398 3.66 -2.08 -27.65
CA ASN A 398 3.71 -0.75 -27.06
C ASN A 398 4.09 -0.85 -25.58
N GLY A 399 5.13 -0.12 -25.19
CA GLY A 399 5.53 0.03 -23.79
C GLY A 399 5.06 1.34 -23.16
N ASP A 400 5.53 1.59 -21.94
CA ASP A 400 5.31 2.81 -21.16
C ASP A 400 6.47 3.83 -21.24
N GLY A 401 7.49 3.54 -22.06
CA GLY A 401 8.69 4.35 -22.24
C GLY A 401 9.89 3.88 -21.40
N SER A 402 9.66 3.14 -20.32
CA SER A 402 10.70 2.49 -19.51
C SER A 402 10.70 0.97 -19.66
N SER A 403 9.66 0.40 -20.27
CA SER A 403 9.49 -1.04 -20.46
C SER A 403 10.68 -1.71 -21.14
N THR A 404 11.09 -2.85 -20.61
CA THR A 404 12.08 -3.74 -21.24
C THR A 404 11.38 -4.82 -22.06
N LEU A 405 11.71 -4.89 -23.35
CA LEU A 405 11.32 -5.98 -24.24
C LEU A 405 12.46 -7.01 -24.32
N ARG A 406 12.29 -8.18 -23.70
CA ARG A 406 13.25 -9.29 -23.78
C ARG A 406 12.74 -10.36 -24.73
N ILE A 407 13.57 -10.75 -25.70
CA ILE A 407 13.24 -11.81 -26.65
C ILE A 407 14.26 -12.93 -26.53
N ASN A 408 13.78 -14.11 -26.14
CA ASN A 408 14.60 -15.29 -25.93
C ASN A 408 14.30 -16.37 -26.97
N SER A 409 15.35 -17.05 -27.42
CA SER A 409 15.20 -18.13 -28.39
C SER A 409 16.30 -19.19 -28.28
N ASP A 410 15.86 -20.45 -28.24
CA ASP A 410 16.75 -21.62 -28.33
C ASP A 410 17.17 -21.93 -29.78
N THR A 411 16.49 -21.36 -30.77
CA THR A 411 16.82 -21.56 -32.19
C THR A 411 16.87 -20.25 -32.99
N PRO A 412 17.58 -20.18 -34.13
CA PRO A 412 17.68 -18.93 -34.88
C PRO A 412 16.31 -18.41 -35.34
N ILE A 413 15.96 -17.21 -34.86
CA ILE A 413 14.79 -16.44 -35.31
C ILE A 413 15.24 -15.09 -35.88
N THR A 414 14.53 -14.62 -36.89
CA THR A 414 14.73 -13.29 -37.47
C THR A 414 13.40 -12.55 -37.48
N LEU A 415 13.35 -11.41 -36.79
CA LEU A 415 12.22 -10.49 -36.82
C LEU A 415 12.58 -9.31 -37.72
N ASP A 416 11.83 -9.14 -38.81
CA ASP A 416 12.07 -8.08 -39.78
C ASP A 416 11.14 -6.89 -39.54
N LEU A 417 11.63 -5.90 -38.78
CA LEU A 417 10.93 -4.66 -38.46
C LEU A 417 10.95 -3.67 -39.63
N SER A 418 11.70 -3.97 -40.70
CA SER A 418 11.91 -3.06 -41.83
C SER A 418 10.84 -3.17 -42.93
N ALA A 419 10.01 -4.22 -42.89
CA ALA A 419 9.01 -4.47 -43.91
C ALA A 419 7.80 -3.51 -43.82
N LEU A 420 7.05 -3.36 -44.92
CA LEU A 420 5.91 -2.43 -44.99
C LEU A 420 4.74 -2.78 -44.06
N ASP A 421 4.57 -4.08 -43.77
CA ASP A 421 3.56 -4.63 -42.87
C ASP A 421 4.24 -5.27 -41.64
N ALA A 422 5.41 -4.73 -41.24
CA ALA A 422 6.18 -5.26 -40.13
C ALA A 422 5.60 -4.88 -38.77
N LEU A 423 5.90 -5.72 -37.77
CA LEU A 423 5.80 -5.40 -36.35
C LEU A 423 6.31 -3.98 -36.06
N GLN A 424 5.47 -3.16 -35.43
CA GLN A 424 5.81 -1.82 -34.96
C GLN A 424 6.06 -1.83 -33.46
N LEU A 425 7.22 -1.32 -33.06
CA LEU A 425 7.53 -1.09 -31.65
C LEU A 425 7.27 0.38 -31.31
N SER A 426 6.72 0.66 -30.13
CA SER A 426 6.61 2.03 -29.63
C SER A 426 6.77 2.10 -28.11
N ASN A 427 7.30 3.23 -27.61
CA ASN A 427 7.54 3.49 -26.19
C ASN A 427 8.29 2.34 -25.47
N ILE A 428 9.28 1.74 -26.12
CA ILE A 428 10.16 0.75 -25.52
C ILE A 428 11.39 1.49 -24.97
N GLY A 429 11.76 1.24 -23.71
CA GLY A 429 12.94 1.85 -23.10
C GLY A 429 14.21 1.05 -23.39
N HIS A 430 14.11 -0.27 -23.24
CA HIS A 430 15.23 -1.21 -23.31
C HIS A 430 14.83 -2.43 -24.15
N ILE A 431 15.73 -2.86 -25.04
CA ILE A 431 15.60 -4.13 -25.77
C ILE A 431 16.76 -5.05 -25.39
N GLU A 432 16.42 -6.30 -25.06
CA GLU A 432 17.38 -7.36 -24.80
C GLU A 432 17.15 -8.56 -25.73
N LEU A 433 18.21 -8.99 -26.43
CA LEU A 433 18.14 -10.06 -27.42
C LEU A 433 18.97 -11.28 -27.01
N GLY A 434 18.33 -12.44 -26.93
CA GLY A 434 19.01 -13.72 -26.76
C GLY A 434 19.92 -14.07 -27.95
N GLU A 435 20.89 -14.98 -27.72
CA GLU A 435 21.97 -15.36 -28.66
C GLU A 435 21.47 -15.67 -30.09
N HIS A 436 20.29 -16.28 -30.21
CA HIS A 436 19.73 -16.72 -31.49
C HIS A 436 18.72 -15.76 -32.12
N VAL A 437 18.55 -14.56 -31.56
CA VAL A 437 17.57 -13.58 -32.04
C VAL A 437 18.26 -12.55 -32.92
N THR A 438 17.72 -12.32 -34.12
CA THR A 438 18.15 -11.26 -35.03
C THR A 438 17.01 -10.31 -35.34
N LEU A 439 17.20 -9.00 -35.09
CA LEU A 439 16.32 -7.95 -35.59
C LEU A 439 16.87 -7.37 -36.89
N ILE A 440 16.00 -7.17 -37.87
CA ILE A 440 16.31 -6.40 -39.08
C ILE A 440 15.55 -5.08 -39.03
N VAL A 441 16.25 -3.96 -39.16
CA VAL A 441 15.68 -2.60 -39.05
C VAL A 441 16.02 -1.74 -40.25
N SER A 442 15.08 -0.91 -40.72
CA SER A 442 15.36 0.14 -41.71
C SER A 442 16.25 1.22 -41.11
N ASP A 443 15.91 1.65 -39.90
CA ASP A 443 16.70 2.55 -39.07
C ASP A 443 16.38 2.35 -37.58
N LEU A 444 17.10 3.04 -36.69
CA LEU A 444 16.97 2.81 -35.25
C LEU A 444 15.67 3.35 -34.63
N ALA A 445 14.83 4.07 -35.38
CA ALA A 445 13.49 4.45 -34.92
C ALA A 445 12.54 3.25 -34.86
N ASP A 446 12.82 2.20 -35.65
CA ASP A 446 12.07 0.94 -35.64
C ASP A 446 12.16 0.21 -34.29
N LEU A 447 13.13 0.58 -33.44
CA LEU A 447 13.31 0.06 -32.08
C LEU A 447 12.34 0.71 -31.06
N GLY A 448 11.36 1.48 -31.52
CA GLY A 448 10.26 1.96 -30.69
C GLY A 448 10.65 2.93 -29.59
N GLY A 449 11.78 3.62 -29.73
CA GLY A 449 12.29 4.56 -28.71
C GLY A 449 13.44 4.00 -27.88
N ALA A 450 13.72 2.70 -27.94
CA ALA A 450 14.76 2.09 -27.13
C ALA A 450 16.12 2.74 -27.38
N ARG A 451 16.88 2.93 -26.31
CA ARG A 451 18.24 3.50 -26.35
C ARG A 451 19.27 2.58 -25.69
N ILE A 452 18.82 1.68 -24.85
CA ILE A 452 19.64 0.65 -24.21
C ILE A 452 19.41 -0.66 -24.96
N LEU A 453 20.48 -1.25 -25.48
CA LEU A 453 20.43 -2.47 -26.30
C LEU A 453 21.40 -3.52 -25.73
N THR A 454 20.87 -4.58 -25.15
CA THR A 454 21.67 -5.61 -24.46
C THR A 454 21.46 -7.01 -25.04
N GLY A 455 22.20 -7.97 -24.50
CA GLY A 455 22.12 -9.37 -24.86
C GLY A 455 23.24 -9.82 -25.79
N SER A 456 23.01 -10.93 -26.50
CA SER A 456 24.01 -11.61 -27.33
C SER A 456 23.53 -11.92 -28.74
N GLY A 457 22.32 -11.48 -29.08
CA GLY A 457 21.76 -11.58 -30.42
C GLY A 457 22.36 -10.57 -31.40
N ALA A 458 21.59 -10.23 -32.44
CA ALA A 458 22.02 -9.30 -33.48
C ALA A 458 20.95 -8.29 -33.89
N ILE A 459 21.38 -7.08 -34.24
CA ILE A 459 20.58 -6.07 -34.93
C ILE A 459 21.29 -5.75 -36.26
N THR A 460 20.58 -5.85 -37.37
CA THR A 460 21.15 -5.65 -38.71
C THR A 460 20.35 -4.63 -39.49
N ALA A 461 21.04 -3.69 -40.13
CA ALA A 461 20.39 -2.73 -41.03
C ALA A 461 19.85 -3.45 -42.28
N ALA A 462 18.58 -3.28 -42.57
CA ALA A 462 17.97 -3.68 -43.83
C ALA A 462 18.59 -2.91 -45.01
N THR A 463 18.90 -1.63 -44.78
CA THR A 463 19.56 -0.78 -45.76
C THR A 463 20.55 0.18 -45.12
N GLY A 464 21.67 0.45 -45.80
CA GLY A 464 22.61 1.51 -45.39
C GLY A 464 23.37 1.21 -44.10
N SER A 465 23.61 2.25 -43.30
CA SER A 465 24.41 2.20 -42.07
C SER A 465 23.62 2.74 -40.89
N LEU A 466 23.80 2.12 -39.72
CA LEU A 466 23.19 2.55 -38.46
C LEU A 466 24.16 3.48 -37.73
N ASP A 467 23.65 4.61 -37.25
CA ASP A 467 24.37 5.56 -36.38
C ASP A 467 23.89 5.37 -34.95
N LEU A 468 24.71 4.73 -34.14
CA LEU A 468 24.38 4.41 -32.76
C LEU A 468 24.71 5.54 -31.78
N THR A 469 24.97 6.76 -32.27
CA THR A 469 25.20 7.92 -31.39
C THR A 469 24.02 8.12 -30.44
N GLY A 470 24.29 8.10 -29.14
CA GLY A 470 23.26 8.20 -28.08
C GLY A 470 22.55 6.88 -27.75
N TYR A 471 23.11 5.75 -28.18
CA TYR A 471 22.72 4.41 -27.76
C TYR A 471 23.81 3.78 -26.90
N THR A 472 23.37 2.96 -25.95
CA THR A 472 24.24 2.15 -25.10
C THR A 472 24.07 0.69 -25.49
N VAL A 473 25.17 0.01 -25.82
CA VAL A 473 25.15 -1.33 -26.44
C VAL A 473 26.11 -2.27 -25.72
N THR A 474 25.65 -3.48 -25.37
CA THR A 474 26.57 -4.51 -24.86
C THR A 474 27.63 -4.91 -25.87
N SER A 475 28.85 -5.14 -25.40
CA SER A 475 29.93 -5.68 -26.25
C SER A 475 29.61 -7.05 -26.87
N THR A 476 28.61 -7.78 -26.34
CA THR A 476 28.15 -9.07 -26.84
C THR A 476 27.05 -8.98 -27.89
N LEU A 477 26.32 -7.86 -27.97
CA LEU A 477 25.29 -7.66 -28.97
C LEU A 477 25.91 -7.24 -30.30
N SER A 478 25.62 -7.98 -31.38
CA SER A 478 26.15 -7.66 -32.70
C SER A 478 25.25 -6.66 -33.41
N VAL A 479 25.73 -5.42 -33.61
CA VAL A 479 25.00 -4.42 -34.41
C VAL A 479 25.74 -4.15 -35.72
N THR A 480 25.12 -4.45 -36.86
CA THR A 480 25.77 -4.39 -38.18
C THR A 480 25.00 -3.58 -39.21
N ASN A 481 25.73 -2.97 -40.13
CA ASN A 481 25.22 -2.30 -41.32
C ASN A 481 24.78 -3.32 -42.38
N GLU A 482 24.10 -2.88 -43.45
CA GLU A 482 23.63 -3.74 -44.55
C GLU A 482 24.78 -4.57 -45.19
N ASP A 483 25.99 -4.01 -45.21
CA ASP A 483 27.17 -4.66 -45.78
C ASP A 483 27.89 -5.63 -44.82
N GLY A 484 27.34 -5.83 -43.61
CA GLY A 484 27.88 -6.69 -42.56
C GLY A 484 29.07 -6.11 -41.80
N THR A 485 29.38 -4.82 -41.98
CA THR A 485 30.34 -4.12 -41.11
C THR A 485 29.67 -3.68 -39.80
N ASP A 486 30.44 -3.63 -38.71
CA ASP A 486 29.93 -3.18 -37.42
C ASP A 486 29.42 -1.72 -37.51
N ALA A 487 28.25 -1.47 -36.92
CA ALA A 487 27.76 -0.12 -36.70
C ALA A 487 28.64 0.59 -35.64
N THR A 488 28.65 1.92 -35.67
CA THR A 488 29.53 2.72 -34.80
C THR A 488 28.75 3.86 -34.15
N GLY A 489 29.29 4.40 -33.05
CA GLY A 489 28.72 5.57 -32.37
C GLY A 489 28.08 5.27 -31.01
N ALA A 490 27.85 3.99 -30.71
CA ALA A 490 27.39 3.54 -29.40
C ALA A 490 28.48 3.71 -28.34
N GLU A 491 28.03 4.00 -27.13
CA GLU A 491 28.73 3.64 -25.91
C GLU A 491 28.67 2.12 -25.74
N ILE A 492 29.82 1.49 -25.48
CA ILE A 492 29.91 0.03 -25.42
C ILE A 492 30.09 -0.39 -23.97
N ILE A 493 29.05 -1.03 -23.41
CA ILE A 493 29.13 -1.49 -22.03
C ILE A 493 30.01 -2.73 -21.90
N SER A 494 30.94 -2.67 -20.95
CA SER A 494 31.80 -3.77 -20.54
C SER A 494 31.03 -4.87 -19.82
N SER A 495 30.02 -4.53 -19.03
CA SER A 495 29.15 -5.51 -18.39
C SER A 495 27.71 -5.02 -18.18
N VAL A 496 26.80 -5.99 -18.15
CA VAL A 496 25.43 -5.83 -17.63
C VAL A 496 25.42 -6.61 -16.34
N ILE A 497 25.14 -5.94 -15.24
CA ILE A 497 25.15 -6.51 -13.90
C ILE A 497 23.71 -6.61 -13.44
N GLU A 498 23.19 -7.85 -13.40
CA GLU A 498 21.81 -8.16 -13.04
C GLU A 498 21.77 -9.23 -11.93
N ARG A 499 20.70 -9.18 -11.12
CA ARG A 499 20.24 -10.20 -10.14
C ARG A 499 21.32 -11.00 -9.39
N GLY A 500 21.59 -10.57 -8.16
CA GLY A 500 22.10 -11.41 -7.08
C GLY A 500 21.11 -11.45 -5.91
N GLU A 501 21.04 -12.55 -5.16
CA GLU A 501 20.18 -12.68 -3.96
C GLU A 501 20.60 -11.74 -2.80
N ASP A 502 21.76 -11.08 -2.93
CA ASP A 502 22.46 -10.41 -1.82
C ASP A 502 22.41 -8.86 -1.85
N GLY A 503 21.72 -8.24 -2.82
CA GLY A 503 21.51 -6.78 -2.86
C GLY A 503 22.79 -5.92 -3.00
N VAL A 504 23.89 -6.48 -3.50
CA VAL A 504 25.15 -5.73 -3.73
C VAL A 504 25.69 -6.05 -5.13
N TYR A 505 25.82 -5.01 -5.95
CA TYR A 505 26.28 -5.06 -7.33
C TYR A 505 27.58 -4.27 -7.47
N GLN A 506 28.62 -4.90 -8.01
CA GLN A 506 29.94 -4.30 -8.14
C GLN A 506 30.38 -4.28 -9.60
N GLY A 507 30.60 -3.08 -10.13
CA GLY A 507 31.13 -2.80 -11.45
C GLY A 507 32.61 -3.07 -11.60
N THR A 508 33.05 -2.91 -12.83
CA THR A 508 34.40 -3.11 -13.33
C THR A 508 35.13 -1.77 -13.48
N ASP A 509 36.23 -1.72 -14.24
CA ASP A 509 36.92 -0.45 -14.55
C ASP A 509 36.50 0.11 -15.93
N GLY A 510 35.46 -0.46 -16.56
CA GLY A 510 34.88 0.03 -17.81
C GLY A 510 33.39 0.31 -17.67
N ASP A 511 32.81 0.89 -18.72
CA ASP A 511 31.42 1.36 -18.79
C ASP A 511 30.41 0.24 -18.47
N ASP A 512 29.69 0.33 -17.36
CA ASP A 512 28.80 -0.73 -16.88
C ASP A 512 27.33 -0.28 -16.76
N TYR A 513 26.42 -1.23 -16.96
CA TYR A 513 24.98 -1.04 -16.72
C TYR A 513 24.53 -1.90 -15.55
N PHE A 514 23.97 -1.26 -14.53
CA PHE A 514 23.40 -1.93 -13.36
C PHE A 514 21.89 -1.91 -13.44
N ALA A 515 21.28 -3.09 -13.38
CA ALA A 515 19.84 -3.25 -13.21
C ALA A 515 19.58 -3.69 -11.76
N GLY A 516 19.23 -2.72 -10.92
CA GLY A 516 18.74 -2.94 -9.57
C GLY A 516 17.48 -3.80 -9.55
N SER A 517 17.24 -4.39 -8.39
CA SER A 517 16.08 -5.17 -8.04
C SER A 517 15.01 -4.29 -7.41
N ALA A 518 13.93 -4.90 -6.92
CA ALA A 518 12.92 -4.21 -6.12
C ALA A 518 13.22 -4.38 -4.61
N ALA A 519 14.49 -4.42 -4.23
CA ALA A 519 14.94 -4.50 -2.84
C ALA A 519 16.02 -3.45 -2.63
N ALA A 520 16.31 -3.11 -1.38
CA ALA A 520 17.40 -2.21 -1.04
C ALA A 520 18.74 -2.74 -1.60
N ASP A 521 19.27 -2.05 -2.59
CA ASP A 521 20.43 -2.44 -3.37
C ASP A 521 21.63 -1.54 -3.10
N ILE A 522 22.83 -2.10 -3.22
CA ILE A 522 24.09 -1.36 -3.16
C ILE A 522 24.74 -1.46 -4.54
N LEU A 523 24.68 -0.39 -5.32
CA LEU A 523 25.22 -0.29 -6.67
C LEU A 523 26.57 0.41 -6.62
N ILE A 524 27.65 -0.33 -6.93
CA ILE A 524 29.02 0.15 -6.81
C ILE A 524 29.64 0.29 -8.20
N SER A 525 29.71 1.52 -8.70
CA SER A 525 30.08 1.88 -10.09
C SER A 525 31.40 1.29 -10.61
N GLY A 526 32.53 1.52 -9.94
CA GLY A 526 33.84 1.24 -10.54
C GLY A 526 34.27 2.33 -11.56
N GLY A 527 35.35 2.10 -12.31
CA GLY A 527 35.81 3.06 -13.32
C GLY A 527 34.99 2.97 -14.61
N GLY A 528 34.91 4.04 -15.41
CA GLY A 528 34.18 4.04 -16.69
C GLY A 528 32.97 4.98 -16.69
N ASP A 529 32.24 5.04 -17.80
CA ASP A 529 30.98 5.77 -17.88
C ASP A 529 29.83 4.78 -17.58
N ASP A 530 29.16 4.91 -16.43
CA ASP A 530 28.23 3.90 -15.91
C ASP A 530 26.80 4.40 -15.82
N ILE A 531 25.85 3.47 -15.93
CA ILE A 531 24.42 3.70 -15.73
C ILE A 531 23.94 2.81 -14.58
N MET A 532 23.42 3.43 -13.52
CA MET A 532 22.92 2.76 -12.32
C MET A 532 21.42 2.98 -12.17
N LEU A 533 20.64 1.90 -12.21
CA LEU A 533 19.21 1.90 -11.90
C LEU A 533 19.00 1.24 -10.53
N GLY A 534 18.58 1.97 -9.49
CA GLY A 534 18.28 1.38 -8.18
C GLY A 534 16.92 0.70 -8.18
N GLY A 535 15.90 1.41 -8.64
CA GLY A 535 14.58 0.84 -8.84
C GLY A 535 13.64 1.36 -7.77
N ALA A 536 13.18 0.48 -6.88
CA ALA A 536 12.33 0.86 -5.76
C ALA A 536 12.91 0.31 -4.46
N HIS A 537 12.70 1.03 -3.35
CA HIS A 537 13.27 0.81 -2.00
C HIS A 537 14.52 1.68 -1.76
N ASN A 538 15.12 1.55 -0.57
CA ASN A 538 16.20 2.42 -0.12
C ASN A 538 17.55 1.90 -0.63
N ASP A 539 18.04 2.48 -1.71
CA ASP A 539 19.23 2.08 -2.44
C ASP A 539 20.46 2.90 -2.04
N VAL A 540 21.64 2.32 -2.28
CA VAL A 540 22.93 2.95 -2.04
C VAL A 540 23.73 2.96 -3.34
N TYR A 541 23.94 4.15 -3.89
CA TYR A 541 24.78 4.38 -5.06
C TYR A 541 26.20 4.72 -4.63
N ARG A 542 27.07 3.72 -4.58
CA ARG A 542 28.47 3.92 -4.22
C ARG A 542 29.32 4.27 -5.45
N ILE A 543 29.99 5.42 -5.35
CA ILE A 543 30.88 5.90 -6.41
C ILE A 543 32.33 5.47 -6.14
N ASP A 544 32.82 4.53 -6.95
CA ASP A 544 34.17 3.99 -6.85
C ASP A 544 34.91 4.29 -8.16
N GLY A 545 35.88 5.21 -8.21
CA GLY A 545 36.70 5.42 -9.41
C GLY A 545 36.17 6.48 -10.40
N PRO A 546 36.89 6.73 -11.51
CA PRO A 546 36.65 7.87 -12.40
C PRO A 546 35.60 7.60 -13.49
N GLY A 547 35.14 8.66 -14.17
CA GLY A 547 34.21 8.61 -15.31
C GLY A 547 32.84 9.21 -14.99
N GLU A 548 31.93 9.19 -15.95
CA GLU A 548 30.59 9.77 -15.82
C GLU A 548 29.59 8.75 -15.26
N LYS A 549 28.86 9.08 -14.20
CA LYS A 549 27.97 8.18 -13.47
C LYS A 549 26.54 8.67 -13.58
N TYR A 550 25.72 7.98 -14.36
CA TYR A 550 24.30 8.26 -14.51
C TYR A 550 23.53 7.45 -13.48
N ILE A 551 22.92 8.13 -12.52
CA ILE A 551 22.03 7.49 -11.54
C ILE A 551 20.59 7.80 -11.94
N LEU A 552 19.78 6.76 -12.12
CA LEU A 552 18.38 6.87 -12.47
C LEU A 552 17.58 6.05 -11.47
N ASP A 553 16.86 6.75 -10.60
CA ASP A 553 16.05 6.09 -9.58
C ASP A 553 14.58 6.47 -9.67
N SER A 554 13.71 5.58 -9.20
CA SER A 554 12.28 5.74 -9.37
C SER A 554 11.48 5.88 -8.06
N ALA A 555 11.98 5.39 -6.92
CA ALA A 555 11.38 5.57 -5.60
C ALA A 555 12.26 5.01 -4.47
N GLY A 556 12.32 5.68 -3.33
CA GLY A 556 13.10 5.16 -2.21
C GLY A 556 13.39 6.21 -1.16
N SER A 557 14.24 5.87 -0.20
CA SER A 557 15.01 6.84 0.56
C SER A 557 16.46 6.43 0.41
N ASP A 558 17.13 7.11 -0.51
CA ASP A 558 18.30 6.62 -1.22
C ASP A 558 19.55 7.41 -0.84
N THR A 559 20.70 6.76 -0.91
CA THR A 559 21.98 7.34 -0.50
C THR A 559 22.96 7.39 -1.66
N LEU A 560 23.47 8.59 -1.96
CA LEU A 560 24.69 8.76 -2.75
C LEU A 560 25.92 8.61 -1.84
N ASP A 561 26.64 7.50 -1.97
CA ASP A 561 27.81 7.17 -1.16
C ASP A 561 29.12 7.45 -1.92
N LEU A 562 29.79 8.55 -1.59
CA LEU A 562 31.06 8.98 -2.19
C LEU A 562 32.28 8.52 -1.39
N SER A 563 32.10 7.72 -0.33
CA SER A 563 33.20 7.27 0.53
C SER A 563 34.23 6.39 -0.20
N GLY A 564 33.85 5.84 -1.35
CA GLY A 564 34.72 5.11 -2.28
C GLY A 564 35.71 5.97 -3.07
N VAL A 565 35.49 7.29 -3.13
CA VAL A 565 36.33 8.22 -3.90
C VAL A 565 37.64 8.49 -3.16
N THR A 566 38.76 8.11 -3.77
CA THR A 566 40.09 8.18 -3.14
C THR A 566 40.96 9.36 -3.60
N THR A 567 40.43 10.22 -4.49
CA THR A 567 41.20 11.30 -5.13
C THR A 567 40.48 12.63 -5.10
N GLY A 568 40.79 13.50 -4.15
CA GLY A 568 40.22 14.86 -4.10
C GLY A 568 38.79 14.89 -3.54
N GLY A 569 38.33 16.08 -3.18
CA GLY A 569 37.00 16.28 -2.61
C GLY A 569 35.88 16.29 -3.65
N ALA A 570 34.67 16.36 -3.14
CA ALA A 570 33.42 16.41 -3.88
C ALA A 570 32.83 17.82 -3.88
N VAL A 571 32.18 18.17 -4.98
CA VAL A 571 31.32 19.33 -5.13
C VAL A 571 30.02 18.81 -5.72
N ILE A 572 29.01 18.62 -4.87
CA ILE A 572 27.78 17.91 -5.21
C ILE A 572 26.57 18.70 -4.77
N ASN A 573 25.55 18.71 -5.61
CA ASN A 573 24.22 19.19 -5.30
C ASN A 573 23.22 18.08 -5.66
N LEU A 574 22.44 17.60 -4.67
CA LEU A 574 21.55 16.45 -4.87
C LEU A 574 20.40 16.71 -5.85
N SER A 575 20.12 17.96 -6.23
CA SER A 575 19.16 18.28 -7.30
C SER A 575 19.77 18.32 -8.69
N THR A 576 21.11 18.39 -8.82
CA THR A 576 21.77 18.65 -10.11
C THR A 576 23.00 17.78 -10.40
N GLY A 577 23.42 16.94 -9.45
CA GLY A 577 24.65 16.16 -9.52
C GLY A 577 25.89 17.00 -9.21
N GLY A 578 27.02 16.63 -9.80
CA GLY A 578 28.29 17.35 -9.61
C GLY A 578 29.52 16.49 -9.88
N THR A 579 30.58 16.70 -9.10
CA THR A 579 31.85 15.96 -9.27
C THR A 579 32.37 15.45 -7.95
N ALA A 580 32.91 14.23 -7.92
CA ALA A 580 33.63 13.67 -6.79
C ALA A 580 34.98 13.13 -7.28
N GLY A 581 36.05 13.85 -6.96
CA GLY A 581 37.36 13.55 -7.52
C GLY A 581 37.42 13.65 -9.05
N ASP A 582 37.73 12.53 -9.71
CA ASP A 582 37.75 12.42 -11.17
C ASP A 582 36.43 11.85 -11.75
N ALA A 583 35.41 11.65 -10.92
CA ALA A 583 34.08 11.22 -11.34
C ALA A 583 33.15 12.43 -11.56
N THR A 584 32.31 12.34 -12.60
CA THR A 584 31.18 13.26 -12.82
C THR A 584 29.90 12.51 -12.49
N ILE A 585 29.09 13.03 -11.58
CA ILE A 585 27.84 12.40 -11.15
C ILE A 585 26.71 13.17 -11.82
N VAL A 586 25.92 12.45 -12.62
CA VAL A 586 24.71 12.93 -13.26
C VAL A 586 23.54 12.23 -12.60
N LEU A 587 22.81 12.99 -11.78
CA LEU A 587 21.55 12.54 -11.23
C LEU A 587 20.49 12.72 -12.31
N GLY A 588 20.06 11.61 -12.89
CA GLY A 588 19.03 11.59 -13.90
C GLY A 588 17.66 11.84 -13.29
N SER A 589 16.76 12.42 -14.08
CA SER A 589 15.34 12.47 -13.74
C SER A 589 14.74 11.10 -14.06
N GLY A 590 14.83 10.17 -13.12
CA GLY A 590 14.07 8.93 -13.16
C GLY A 590 12.57 9.21 -13.08
N SER A 591 11.76 8.27 -13.52
CA SER A 591 10.35 8.44 -13.91
C SER A 591 9.33 8.57 -12.76
N GLY A 592 9.71 8.94 -11.53
CA GLY A 592 8.84 8.96 -10.35
C GLY A 592 8.44 10.36 -9.86
N ARG A 593 7.43 10.99 -10.45
CA ARG A 593 6.78 12.12 -9.76
C ARG A 593 6.03 11.54 -8.55
N VAL A 594 5.97 12.20 -7.38
CA VAL A 594 5.03 11.83 -6.29
C VAL A 594 3.63 12.41 -6.55
N PRO A 595 2.53 11.73 -6.18
CA PRO A 595 1.17 12.26 -6.35
C PRO A 595 1.03 13.67 -5.75
N ILE A 596 0.42 14.60 -6.48
CA ILE A 596 0.25 15.99 -6.00
C ILE A 596 -1.16 16.15 -5.44
N ASP A 597 -1.27 16.47 -4.17
CA ASP A 597 -2.50 16.97 -3.60
C ASP A 597 -2.40 18.50 -3.51
N LEU A 598 -3.17 19.18 -4.34
CA LEU A 598 -3.15 20.64 -4.47
C LEU A 598 -4.43 21.26 -3.92
N MET A 599 -4.31 21.95 -2.79
CA MET A 599 -5.39 22.75 -2.20
C MET A 599 -5.31 24.18 -2.73
N ILE A 600 -6.37 24.65 -3.42
CA ILE A 600 -6.47 26.06 -3.81
C ILE A 600 -7.08 26.82 -2.64
N LEU A 601 -6.28 27.69 -2.00
CA LEU A 601 -6.71 28.57 -0.93
C LEU A 601 -7.03 29.97 -1.50
N GLN A 602 -8.32 30.19 -1.73
CA GLN A 602 -8.85 31.32 -2.48
C GLN A 602 -9.21 32.50 -1.57
N ASP A 603 -8.61 33.67 -1.84
CA ASP A 603 -9.06 34.95 -1.30
C ASP A 603 -10.47 35.26 -1.84
N ALA A 604 -11.44 35.40 -0.93
CA ALA A 604 -12.83 35.72 -1.24
C ALA A 604 -13.22 37.14 -0.76
N SER A 605 -12.24 37.98 -0.44
CA SER A 605 -12.45 39.38 -0.08
C SER A 605 -12.84 40.24 -1.29
N GLY A 606 -13.29 41.47 -1.01
CA GLY A 606 -13.83 42.35 -2.03
C GLY A 606 -12.79 42.82 -3.05
N SER A 607 -11.50 42.80 -2.70
CA SER A 607 -10.41 43.20 -3.62
C SER A 607 -10.19 42.18 -4.73
N PHE A 608 -10.41 40.89 -4.45
CA PHE A 608 -10.15 39.79 -5.37
C PHE A 608 -11.37 39.39 -6.24
N SER A 609 -12.39 40.26 -6.30
CA SER A 609 -13.71 39.87 -6.80
C SER A 609 -13.80 39.53 -8.28
N ASP A 610 -12.97 40.16 -9.13
CA ASP A 610 -12.89 39.89 -10.56
C ASP A 610 -11.98 38.70 -10.89
N ASP A 611 -10.98 38.42 -10.06
CA ASP A 611 -10.09 37.27 -10.17
C ASP A 611 -10.81 35.94 -9.97
N VAL A 612 -11.75 35.84 -9.02
CA VAL A 612 -12.52 34.59 -8.76
C VAL A 612 -13.21 34.07 -10.03
N ILE A 613 -13.67 34.97 -10.91
CA ILE A 613 -14.26 34.59 -12.21
C ILE A 613 -13.20 34.05 -13.16
N THR A 614 -12.01 34.65 -13.20
CA THR A 614 -10.90 34.15 -14.02
C THR A 614 -10.44 32.78 -13.54
N VAL A 615 -10.22 32.60 -12.24
CA VAL A 615 -9.80 31.32 -11.64
C VAL A 615 -10.79 30.21 -12.00
N ARG A 616 -12.09 30.45 -11.84
CA ARG A 616 -13.17 29.51 -12.25
C ARG A 616 -13.02 29.03 -13.69
N ASN A 617 -12.70 29.93 -14.62
CA ASN A 617 -12.57 29.59 -16.04
C ASN A 617 -11.28 28.86 -16.38
N LEU A 618 -10.26 28.91 -15.50
CA LEU A 618 -8.97 28.25 -15.68
C LEU A 618 -8.91 26.86 -15.04
N LEU A 619 -9.91 26.46 -14.24
CA LEU A 619 -9.85 25.22 -13.46
C LEU A 619 -9.60 23.97 -14.31
N ASP A 620 -10.30 23.78 -15.44
CA ASP A 620 -10.12 22.58 -16.27
C ASP A 620 -8.70 22.52 -16.89
N ASP A 621 -8.19 23.66 -17.35
CA ASP A 621 -6.83 23.76 -17.89
C ASP A 621 -5.78 23.58 -16.78
N LEU A 622 -6.01 24.16 -15.60
CA LEU A 622 -5.15 23.98 -14.43
C LEU A 622 -5.07 22.51 -14.00
N PHE A 623 -6.22 21.82 -13.92
CA PHE A 623 -6.24 20.40 -13.59
C PHE A 623 -5.48 19.58 -14.62
N THR A 624 -5.61 19.93 -15.90
CA THR A 624 -4.88 19.28 -17.00
C THR A 624 -3.38 19.48 -16.86
N GLU A 625 -2.92 20.71 -16.62
CA GLU A 625 -1.49 21.03 -16.53
C GLU A 625 -0.84 20.42 -15.28
N VAL A 626 -1.51 20.47 -14.12
CA VAL A 626 -1.01 19.83 -12.90
C VAL A 626 -1.02 18.31 -13.04
N ARG A 627 -2.01 17.71 -13.72
CA ARG A 627 -1.98 16.28 -14.08
C ARG A 627 -0.94 15.93 -15.14
N GLY A 628 -0.58 16.90 -15.98
CA GLY A 628 0.58 16.83 -16.86
C GLY A 628 1.91 16.87 -16.11
N ILE A 629 1.90 17.33 -14.85
CA ILE A 629 2.96 17.07 -13.87
C ILE A 629 2.73 15.68 -13.27
N HIS A 630 1.80 15.45 -12.35
CA HIS A 630 1.54 14.09 -11.88
C HIS A 630 0.13 13.61 -12.23
N SER A 631 -0.02 12.51 -12.95
CA SER A 631 -1.32 11.98 -13.37
C SER A 631 -2.28 11.74 -12.18
N ASP A 632 -1.77 11.14 -11.09
CA ASP A 632 -2.46 11.03 -9.79
C ASP A 632 -2.43 12.34 -8.96
N SER A 633 -2.77 13.47 -9.60
CA SER A 633 -3.00 14.72 -8.88
C SER A 633 -4.46 14.87 -8.46
N ARG A 634 -4.67 15.23 -7.19
CA ARG A 634 -5.98 15.55 -6.61
C ARG A 634 -6.04 17.00 -6.21
N PHE A 635 -7.26 17.51 -6.12
CA PHE A 635 -7.51 18.93 -5.94
C PHE A 635 -8.47 19.16 -4.79
N GLY A 636 -8.29 20.26 -4.07
CA GLY A 636 -9.20 20.75 -3.05
C GLY A 636 -9.45 22.25 -3.22
N ALA A 637 -10.46 22.76 -2.52
CA ALA A 637 -10.75 24.17 -2.46
C ALA A 637 -11.03 24.60 -1.00
N SER A 638 -10.36 25.65 -0.56
CA SER A 638 -10.65 26.36 0.67
C SER A 638 -10.66 27.86 0.39
N SER A 639 -11.28 28.63 1.27
CA SER A 639 -11.34 30.09 1.13
C SER A 639 -11.20 30.82 2.43
N PHE A 640 -10.87 32.10 2.33
CA PHE A 640 -10.75 33.01 3.47
C PHE A 640 -11.21 34.42 3.09
N VAL A 641 -11.56 35.20 4.12
CA VAL A 641 -11.88 36.62 4.01
C VAL A 641 -11.14 37.32 5.14
N ASP A 642 -11.80 37.51 6.27
CA ASP A 642 -11.20 38.07 7.46
C ASP A 642 -12.06 37.79 8.71
N LYS A 643 -11.54 38.11 9.89
CA LYS A 643 -12.28 38.01 11.15
C LYS A 643 -13.56 38.85 11.04
N PRO A 644 -14.75 38.28 11.32
CA PRO A 644 -16.05 38.97 11.12
C PRO A 644 -16.37 40.03 12.18
N THR A 645 -15.41 40.89 12.50
CA THR A 645 -15.52 41.94 13.52
C THR A 645 -14.77 43.20 13.09
N SER A 646 -15.30 44.35 13.49
CA SER A 646 -14.67 45.63 13.15
C SER A 646 -13.40 45.85 13.98
N PRO A 647 -12.31 46.41 13.41
CA PRO A 647 -12.19 47.04 12.08
C PRO A 647 -11.83 46.14 10.89
N PHE A 648 -11.58 44.85 11.12
CA PHE A 648 -11.27 43.79 10.15
C PHE A 648 -12.51 43.55 9.28
N GLY A 649 -13.14 42.39 9.29
CA GLY A 649 -14.38 42.12 8.56
C GLY A 649 -15.68 42.68 9.14
N SER A 650 -16.80 42.11 8.70
CA SER A 650 -18.14 42.33 9.25
C SER A 650 -19.01 41.07 9.27
N GLU A 651 -19.59 40.79 10.44
CA GLU A 651 -20.70 39.83 10.59
C GLU A 651 -21.85 40.12 9.61
N SER A 652 -22.12 41.40 9.31
CA SER A 652 -23.26 41.78 8.46
C SER A 652 -23.06 41.50 6.97
N SER A 653 -21.80 41.39 6.51
CA SER A 653 -21.47 40.91 5.17
C SER A 653 -21.30 39.39 5.10
N GLY A 654 -21.34 38.70 6.25
CA GLY A 654 -21.12 37.26 6.31
C GLY A 654 -19.65 36.89 6.08
N ASP A 655 -18.73 37.75 6.52
CA ASP A 655 -17.30 37.48 6.48
C ASP A 655 -16.97 36.29 7.40
N TYR A 656 -15.86 35.62 7.13
CA TYR A 656 -15.39 34.46 7.87
C TYR A 656 -13.87 34.35 7.74
N VAL A 657 -13.25 33.72 8.74
CA VAL A 657 -11.78 33.57 8.79
C VAL A 657 -11.29 32.52 7.80
N TYR A 658 -11.93 31.36 7.76
CA TYR A 658 -11.53 30.19 6.99
C TYR A 658 -12.73 29.28 6.70
N SER A 659 -12.77 28.66 5.53
CA SER A 659 -13.74 27.64 5.13
C SER A 659 -13.06 26.54 4.33
N THR A 660 -13.33 25.27 4.68
CA THR A 660 -13.05 24.11 3.83
C THR A 660 -14.22 23.95 2.85
N ASP A 661 -14.06 24.36 1.59
CA ASP A 661 -15.15 24.41 0.61
C ASP A 661 -15.32 23.08 -0.15
N ALA A 662 -14.20 22.41 -0.44
CA ALA A 662 -14.14 21.03 -0.90
C ALA A 662 -12.83 20.37 -0.46
N LYS A 663 -12.94 19.19 0.15
CA LYS A 663 -11.78 18.37 0.49
C LYS A 663 -11.01 17.92 -0.75
N ILE A 664 -9.76 17.51 -0.58
CA ILE A 664 -8.94 16.88 -1.61
C ILE A 664 -9.69 15.68 -2.21
N THR A 665 -9.89 15.70 -3.53
CA THR A 665 -10.58 14.64 -4.28
C THR A 665 -10.09 14.56 -5.72
N GLY A 666 -10.26 13.38 -6.34
CA GLY A 666 -10.07 13.20 -7.78
C GLY A 666 -11.25 13.73 -8.63
N ASP A 667 -12.42 13.97 -8.00
CA ASP A 667 -13.61 14.52 -8.66
C ASP A 667 -13.48 16.03 -8.86
N THR A 668 -12.97 16.42 -10.02
CA THR A 668 -12.82 17.83 -10.40
C THR A 668 -14.15 18.58 -10.49
N ASN A 669 -15.31 17.90 -10.58
CA ASN A 669 -16.62 18.55 -10.56
C ASN A 669 -17.00 19.04 -9.16
N ALA A 670 -16.55 18.37 -8.10
CA ALA A 670 -16.75 18.85 -6.73
C ALA A 670 -16.02 20.17 -6.50
N ILE A 671 -14.79 20.29 -7.03
CA ILE A 671 -13.99 21.52 -6.93
C ILE A 671 -14.61 22.65 -7.73
N LYS A 672 -15.06 22.37 -8.96
CA LYS A 672 -15.80 23.34 -9.78
C LYS A 672 -17.08 23.83 -9.07
N GLN A 673 -17.83 22.93 -8.44
CA GLN A 673 -19.03 23.30 -7.67
C GLN A 673 -18.70 24.17 -6.45
N ALA A 674 -17.61 23.88 -5.72
CA ALA A 674 -17.15 24.71 -4.61
C ALA A 674 -16.82 26.13 -5.08
N PHE A 675 -16.07 26.25 -6.17
CA PHE A 675 -15.78 27.55 -6.77
C PHE A 675 -17.04 28.25 -7.28
N GLU A 676 -17.99 27.55 -7.89
CA GLU A 676 -19.29 28.13 -8.31
C GLU A 676 -20.11 28.65 -7.12
N ALA A 677 -20.07 27.96 -5.98
CA ALA A 677 -20.77 28.34 -4.76
C ALA A 677 -20.09 29.50 -4.00
N LEU A 678 -18.81 29.77 -4.27
CA LEU A 678 -18.04 30.80 -3.58
C LEU A 678 -18.65 32.20 -3.80
N GLU A 679 -18.92 32.91 -2.72
CA GLU A 679 -19.45 34.26 -2.76
C GLU A 679 -18.44 35.26 -2.21
N VAL A 680 -18.22 36.35 -2.95
CA VAL A 680 -17.32 37.42 -2.51
C VAL A 680 -17.88 38.18 -1.31
N ARG A 681 -17.00 38.55 -0.39
CA ARG A 681 -17.26 39.19 0.90
C ARG A 681 -16.50 40.51 1.02
N SER A 682 -16.58 41.19 2.17
CA SER A 682 -16.04 42.54 2.29
C SER A 682 -14.56 42.58 2.63
N GLY A 683 -14.13 41.91 3.70
CA GLY A 683 -12.78 42.07 4.29
C GLY A 683 -12.62 43.39 5.06
N ASN A 684 -13.25 44.46 4.56
CA ASN A 684 -13.49 45.77 5.19
C ASN A 684 -12.26 46.62 5.52
N ASP A 685 -11.10 46.04 5.84
CA ASP A 685 -9.83 46.75 5.83
C ASP A 685 -8.97 46.39 4.62
N GLY A 686 -7.76 45.87 4.75
CA GLY A 686 -6.87 45.75 3.58
C GLY A 686 -5.84 44.63 3.68
N PRO A 687 -5.30 44.30 4.86
CA PRO A 687 -4.81 42.96 5.13
C PRO A 687 -5.98 42.00 5.36
N GLU A 688 -5.79 40.70 5.18
CA GLU A 688 -6.85 39.69 5.29
C GLU A 688 -6.37 38.52 6.19
N SER A 689 -7.11 37.40 6.27
CA SER A 689 -6.81 36.27 7.17
C SER A 689 -5.91 35.15 6.61
N GLN A 690 -5.04 35.43 5.62
CA GLN A 690 -4.20 34.43 4.93
C GLN A 690 -3.48 33.47 5.88
N LEU A 691 -2.80 34.02 6.90
CA LEU A 691 -2.00 33.22 7.84
C LEU A 691 -2.86 32.31 8.71
N GLU A 692 -4.03 32.80 9.15
CA GLU A 692 -4.94 32.00 9.97
C GLU A 692 -5.60 30.90 9.13
N ALA A 693 -5.96 31.19 7.88
CA ALA A 693 -6.49 30.20 6.95
C ALA A 693 -5.49 29.08 6.66
N LEU A 694 -4.24 29.44 6.35
CA LEU A 694 -3.16 28.48 6.13
C LEU A 694 -2.89 27.63 7.39
N TYR A 695 -2.94 28.26 8.57
CA TYR A 695 -2.79 27.58 9.86
C TYR A 695 -3.92 26.59 10.14
N GLN A 696 -5.17 26.97 9.85
CA GLN A 696 -6.34 26.12 10.07
C GLN A 696 -6.37 24.90 9.14
N ILE A 697 -5.86 25.01 7.90
CA ILE A 697 -5.62 23.85 7.02
C ILE A 697 -4.62 22.91 7.68
N ALA A 698 -3.47 23.43 8.11
CA ALA A 698 -2.41 22.61 8.70
C ALA A 698 -2.89 21.88 9.97
N LEU A 699 -3.53 22.58 10.91
CA LEU A 699 -4.02 21.99 12.16
C LEU A 699 -5.05 20.87 11.94
N ARG A 700 -5.88 20.95 10.89
CA ARG A 700 -6.88 19.92 10.56
C ARG A 700 -6.27 18.63 10.01
N THR A 701 -4.98 18.64 9.69
CA THR A 701 -4.23 17.47 9.21
C THR A 701 -3.40 16.80 10.33
N ILE A 702 -3.50 17.30 11.57
CA ILE A 702 -2.67 16.91 12.72
C ILE A 702 -3.58 16.46 13.88
N ASN A 703 -3.24 15.34 14.54
CA ASN A 703 -3.94 14.85 15.73
C ASN A 703 -3.58 15.66 16.99
N ASP A 704 -4.43 15.58 18.03
CA ASP A 704 -4.20 16.22 19.35
C ASP A 704 -2.87 15.83 20.03
N ASP A 705 -2.25 14.70 19.64
CA ASP A 705 -0.97 14.22 20.17
C ASP A 705 0.25 14.69 19.35
N GLY A 706 0.04 15.52 18.32
CA GLY A 706 1.09 16.03 17.44
C GLY A 706 1.54 15.03 16.37
N THR A 707 0.83 13.92 16.16
CA THR A 707 1.07 13.02 15.01
C THR A 707 0.20 13.40 13.82
N ARG A 708 0.63 13.07 12.60
CA ARG A 708 -0.19 13.23 11.39
C ARG A 708 -1.35 12.24 11.43
N THR A 709 -2.57 12.67 11.10
CA THR A 709 -3.71 11.76 11.06
C THR A 709 -3.67 10.86 9.83
N THR A 710 -3.97 9.58 10.00
CA THR A 710 -4.22 8.61 8.91
C THR A 710 -5.70 8.62 8.44
N LEU A 711 -6.52 9.49 9.03
CA LEU A 711 -7.97 9.63 8.87
C LEU A 711 -8.35 11.12 8.74
N ASP A 712 -7.72 11.86 7.83
CA ASP A 712 -8.11 13.25 7.54
C ASP A 712 -9.37 13.29 6.67
N ASP A 713 -10.54 13.22 7.29
CA ASP A 713 -11.83 13.29 6.57
C ASP A 713 -12.20 14.71 6.12
N GLU A 714 -11.63 15.77 6.73
CA GLU A 714 -12.00 17.17 6.47
C GLU A 714 -11.19 17.78 5.33
N ILE A 715 -9.86 17.72 5.38
CA ILE A 715 -9.00 18.29 4.32
C ILE A 715 -8.69 17.24 3.27
N GLY A 716 -8.41 16.00 3.68
CA GLY A 716 -8.25 14.86 2.77
C GLY A 716 -6.87 14.71 2.11
N PHE A 717 -5.82 15.38 2.62
CA PHE A 717 -4.47 15.20 2.11
C PHE A 717 -4.00 13.75 2.31
N ARG A 718 -3.51 13.12 1.26
CA ARG A 718 -3.01 11.75 1.28
C ARG A 718 -1.65 11.65 1.96
N GLU A 719 -1.37 10.48 2.50
CA GLU A 719 -0.03 10.06 2.89
C GLU A 719 0.76 9.66 1.64
N GLY A 720 2.06 10.00 1.59
CA GLY A 720 2.90 9.78 0.41
C GLY A 720 2.65 10.74 -0.77
N ALA A 721 1.63 11.60 -0.71
CA ALA A 721 1.42 12.68 -1.67
C ALA A 721 2.14 13.96 -1.23
N MET A 722 2.60 14.73 -2.21
CA MET A 722 3.06 16.10 -2.00
C MET A 722 1.87 17.00 -1.67
N ARG A 723 1.93 17.70 -0.54
CA ARG A 723 0.83 18.52 -0.04
C ARG A 723 1.10 19.99 -0.32
N ILE A 724 0.49 20.51 -1.37
CA ILE A 724 0.66 21.88 -1.82
C ILE A 724 -0.57 22.70 -1.45
N VAL A 725 -0.36 23.86 -0.84
CA VAL A 725 -1.42 24.87 -0.68
C VAL A 725 -1.07 26.07 -1.55
N VAL A 726 -1.84 26.29 -2.61
CA VAL A 726 -1.68 27.49 -3.45
C VAL A 726 -2.57 28.58 -2.89
N LEU A 727 -1.96 29.62 -2.31
CA LEU A 727 -2.66 30.78 -1.79
C LEU A 727 -2.66 31.89 -2.85
N THR A 728 -3.83 32.23 -3.36
CA THR A 728 -4.01 33.33 -4.32
C THR A 728 -4.56 34.57 -3.63
N THR A 729 -3.87 35.70 -3.69
CA THR A 729 -4.34 36.96 -3.08
C THR A 729 -3.71 38.19 -3.73
N ASP A 730 -4.40 39.32 -3.66
CA ASP A 730 -3.89 40.65 -4.03
C ASP A 730 -3.69 41.56 -2.81
N ALA A 731 -3.77 41.01 -1.59
CA ALA A 731 -3.73 41.73 -0.34
C ALA A 731 -2.51 41.38 0.53
N ASN A 732 -2.29 42.21 1.55
CA ASN A 732 -1.37 41.88 2.63
C ASN A 732 -2.07 40.94 3.63
N TYR A 733 -1.35 40.44 4.64
CA TYR A 733 -1.91 39.56 5.66
C TYR A 733 -1.88 40.17 7.06
N HIS A 734 -2.87 39.80 7.86
CA HIS A 734 -2.88 40.04 9.31
C HIS A 734 -2.00 39.03 10.05
N LYS A 735 -1.46 39.45 11.20
CA LYS A 735 -0.63 38.63 12.08
C LYS A 735 -0.85 38.95 13.56
N ALA A 736 -0.32 38.09 14.43
CA ALA A 736 -0.39 38.30 15.88
C ALA A 736 -0.04 39.75 16.28
N GLY A 737 -0.92 40.35 17.08
CA GLY A 737 -0.87 41.74 17.50
C GLY A 737 -1.92 42.62 16.83
N ASP A 738 -2.44 42.26 15.65
CA ASP A 738 -3.42 43.06 14.92
C ASP A 738 -4.80 43.02 15.61
N HIS A 739 -5.19 41.89 16.21
CA HIS A 739 -6.40 41.72 17.03
C HIS A 739 -6.09 41.40 18.51
N ALA A 740 -5.01 41.99 19.05
CA ALA A 740 -4.51 41.73 20.40
C ALA A 740 -5.54 41.87 21.55
N SER A 741 -6.68 42.52 21.31
CA SER A 741 -7.77 42.63 22.29
C SER A 741 -8.51 41.33 22.57
N ALA A 742 -8.48 40.36 21.66
CA ALA A 742 -9.16 39.07 21.84
C ALA A 742 -8.34 38.07 22.67
N GLY A 743 -7.03 38.27 22.78
CA GLY A 743 -6.10 37.31 23.39
C GLY A 743 -5.39 36.48 22.32
N PRO A 744 -4.24 35.85 22.65
CA PRO A 744 -3.44 35.13 21.66
C PRO A 744 -4.20 33.94 21.08
N ASN A 745 -3.88 33.57 19.83
CA ASN A 745 -4.36 32.34 19.21
C ASN A 745 -3.89 31.13 20.01
N ASN A 746 -4.81 30.23 20.38
CA ASN A 746 -4.53 29.10 21.28
C ASN A 746 -3.94 27.86 20.57
N GLY A 747 -3.90 27.87 19.23
CA GLY A 747 -3.31 26.82 18.41
C GLY A 747 -4.15 25.56 18.21
N ASP A 748 -5.47 25.64 18.38
CA ASP A 748 -6.38 24.54 18.09
C ASP A 748 -7.21 24.76 16.79
N THR A 749 -7.98 23.74 16.41
CA THR A 749 -8.84 23.80 15.21
C THR A 749 -10.13 24.58 15.43
N VAL A 750 -10.37 25.12 16.63
CA VAL A 750 -11.61 25.80 17.02
C VAL A 750 -11.49 27.29 16.74
N LEU A 751 -12.35 27.79 15.85
CA LEU A 751 -12.48 29.22 15.59
C LEU A 751 -13.27 29.91 16.73
N ASP A 752 -12.58 30.26 17.80
CA ASP A 752 -13.16 30.83 19.02
C ASP A 752 -13.96 32.13 18.78
N GLY A 753 -15.00 32.35 19.59
CA GLY A 753 -15.84 33.56 19.55
C GLY A 753 -17.24 33.37 18.95
N ASP A 754 -18.05 34.43 19.05
CA ASP A 754 -19.38 34.53 18.42
C ASP A 754 -19.53 35.93 17.81
N PRO A 755 -19.31 36.10 16.49
CA PRO A 755 -19.12 35.06 15.48
C PRO A 755 -17.76 34.33 15.54
N ALA A 756 -17.67 33.15 14.90
CA ALA A 756 -16.49 32.30 14.91
C ALA A 756 -15.23 33.03 14.40
N GLY A 757 -14.11 32.86 15.10
CA GLY A 757 -12.80 33.45 14.79
C GLY A 757 -12.55 34.84 15.40
N THR A 758 -13.53 35.43 16.10
CA THR A 758 -13.40 36.74 16.77
C THR A 758 -12.92 36.67 18.22
N GLY A 759 -12.87 35.45 18.78
CA GLY A 759 -12.51 35.19 20.17
C GLY A 759 -11.01 35.20 20.44
N GLU A 760 -10.19 35.20 19.38
CA GLU A 760 -8.73 35.16 19.46
C GLU A 760 -8.08 36.07 18.39
N ASP A 761 -6.81 36.39 18.61
CA ASP A 761 -5.94 37.09 17.68
C ASP A 761 -5.52 36.19 16.51
N TYR A 762 -4.93 36.78 15.47
CA TYR A 762 -4.30 36.03 14.39
C TYR A 762 -3.09 35.25 14.91
N PRO A 763 -2.72 34.12 14.29
CA PRO A 763 -1.52 33.37 14.68
C PRO A 763 -0.25 34.20 14.43
N ASP A 764 0.79 33.91 15.21
CA ASP A 764 2.13 34.36 14.88
C ASP A 764 2.77 33.46 13.81
N VAL A 765 3.77 33.98 13.10
CA VAL A 765 4.41 33.27 11.98
C VAL A 765 5.09 31.97 12.46
N ALA A 766 5.56 31.92 13.71
CA ALA A 766 6.18 30.72 14.26
C ALA A 766 5.15 29.61 14.53
N GLN A 767 3.92 29.95 14.95
CA GLN A 767 2.81 28.99 15.05
C GLN A 767 2.47 28.40 13.67
N VAL A 768 2.37 29.27 12.64
CA VAL A 768 2.09 28.82 11.27
C VAL A 768 3.21 27.93 10.74
N LYS A 769 4.47 28.34 10.93
CA LYS A 769 5.66 27.55 10.58
C LYS A 769 5.59 26.14 11.19
N ALA A 770 5.44 26.05 12.51
CA ALA A 770 5.44 24.78 13.22
C ALA A 770 4.32 23.83 12.75
N ALA A 771 3.12 24.36 12.47
CA ALA A 771 2.04 23.53 11.94
C ALA A 771 2.26 23.11 10.48
N LEU A 772 2.81 23.97 9.64
CA LEU A 772 3.12 23.61 8.25
C LEU A 772 4.20 22.54 8.16
N GLU A 773 5.24 22.62 8.99
CA GLU A 773 6.27 21.60 9.15
C GLU A 773 5.63 20.27 9.56
N LEU A 774 4.80 20.27 10.61
CA LEU A 774 4.19 19.06 11.14
C LEU A 774 3.17 18.42 10.17
N ALA A 775 2.42 19.24 9.45
CA ALA A 775 1.47 18.81 8.41
C ALA A 775 2.15 18.31 7.13
N ASN A 776 3.45 18.59 6.99
CA ASN A 776 4.24 18.56 5.78
C ASN A 776 3.55 19.26 4.58
N ILE A 777 3.14 20.50 4.77
CA ILE A 777 2.51 21.32 3.71
C ILE A 777 3.50 22.36 3.19
N TYR A 778 3.57 22.50 1.87
CA TYR A 778 4.35 23.52 1.19
C TYR A 778 3.42 24.60 0.60
N PRO A 779 3.48 25.86 1.09
CA PRO A 779 2.67 26.93 0.55
C PRO A 779 3.30 27.55 -0.70
N ILE A 780 2.50 27.78 -1.74
CA ILE A 780 2.86 28.60 -2.90
C ILE A 780 2.02 29.88 -2.83
N PHE A 781 2.68 31.01 -2.59
CA PHE A 781 2.03 32.33 -2.53
C PHE A 781 1.99 32.94 -3.93
N ALA A 782 0.85 32.77 -4.61
CA ALA A 782 0.58 33.40 -5.89
C ALA A 782 0.02 34.82 -5.65
N VAL A 783 0.90 35.81 -5.71
CA VAL A 783 0.58 37.18 -5.28
C VAL A 783 0.89 38.21 -6.35
N THR A 784 0.13 39.30 -6.36
CA THR A 784 0.40 40.39 -7.31
C THR A 784 1.76 41.03 -7.06
N ASN A 785 2.39 41.54 -8.13
CA ASN A 785 3.77 42.06 -8.10
C ASN A 785 4.08 43.07 -6.97
N SER A 786 3.07 43.78 -6.44
CA SER A 786 3.26 44.72 -5.33
C SER A 786 3.53 44.05 -3.98
N TYR A 787 3.25 42.75 -3.84
CA TYR A 787 3.37 42.02 -2.57
C TYR A 787 4.46 40.94 -2.58
N GLN A 788 5.09 40.65 -3.72
CA GLN A 788 6.13 39.62 -3.82
C GLN A 788 7.24 39.74 -2.77
N THR A 789 7.74 40.95 -2.50
CA THR A 789 8.78 41.15 -1.48
C THR A 789 8.25 40.85 -0.07
N VAL A 790 7.00 41.23 0.22
CA VAL A 790 6.39 41.00 1.53
C VAL A 790 6.21 39.51 1.79
N TYR A 791 5.71 38.78 0.79
CA TYR A 791 5.57 37.32 0.90
C TYR A 791 6.92 36.61 0.81
N GLY A 792 7.92 37.17 0.14
CA GLY A 792 9.28 36.61 0.11
C GLY A 792 9.94 36.67 1.50
N ASP A 793 9.78 37.79 2.21
CA ASP A 793 10.20 37.92 3.60
C ASP A 793 9.42 36.92 4.50
N LEU A 794 8.11 36.71 4.25
CA LEU A 794 7.31 35.72 4.96
C LEU A 794 7.79 34.29 4.71
N VAL A 795 8.02 33.89 3.46
CA VAL A 795 8.54 32.55 3.11
C VAL A 795 9.89 32.31 3.78
N THR A 796 10.74 33.34 3.83
CA THR A 796 12.02 33.28 4.56
C THR A 796 11.79 33.02 6.07
N GLU A 797 10.78 33.65 6.68
CA GLU A 797 10.43 33.45 8.09
C GLU A 797 9.78 32.06 8.35
N LEU A 798 8.96 31.58 7.42
CA LEU A 798 8.34 30.25 7.45
C LEU A 798 9.37 29.13 7.23
N GLY A 799 10.48 29.40 6.53
CA GLY A 799 11.48 28.40 6.18
C GLY A 799 11.03 27.39 5.11
N ARG A 800 9.82 27.56 4.54
CA ARG A 800 9.30 26.70 3.47
C ARG A 800 8.26 27.43 2.61
N GLY A 801 8.15 27.01 1.36
CA GLY A 801 7.22 27.54 0.37
C GLY A 801 7.90 28.41 -0.70
N ASP A 802 7.09 28.95 -1.61
CA ASP A 802 7.58 29.78 -2.72
C ASP A 802 6.65 30.98 -2.97
N VAL A 803 7.17 32.01 -3.65
CA VAL A 803 6.42 33.20 -4.04
C VAL A 803 6.47 33.35 -5.55
N VAL A 804 5.31 33.19 -6.18
CA VAL A 804 5.16 33.26 -7.62
C VAL A 804 4.38 34.53 -8.03
N PRO A 805 4.75 35.18 -9.16
CA PRO A 805 4.01 36.34 -9.66
C PRO A 805 2.60 35.95 -10.06
N LEU A 806 1.62 36.77 -9.70
CA LEU A 806 0.25 36.70 -10.21
C LEU A 806 -0.13 38.02 -10.89
N SER A 807 -0.69 37.93 -12.09
CA SER A 807 -1.28 39.09 -12.76
C SER A 807 -2.48 39.62 -11.97
N SER A 808 -2.78 40.90 -12.13
CA SER A 808 -3.87 41.57 -11.39
C SER A 808 -5.28 41.10 -11.76
N ASN A 809 -5.40 40.09 -12.61
CA ASN A 809 -6.67 39.45 -12.98
C ASN A 809 -6.55 37.92 -12.95
N SER A 810 -5.44 37.40 -12.40
CA SER A 810 -5.12 35.98 -12.26
C SER A 810 -5.09 35.18 -13.57
N SER A 811 -4.91 35.83 -14.72
CA SER A 811 -4.93 35.17 -16.04
C SER A 811 -3.72 34.28 -16.33
N ASP A 812 -2.66 34.43 -15.54
CA ASP A 812 -1.41 33.66 -15.57
C ASP A 812 -1.32 32.61 -14.45
N LEU A 813 -2.41 32.38 -13.71
CA LEU A 813 -2.45 31.46 -12.56
C LEU A 813 -1.84 30.09 -12.86
N ILE A 814 -2.16 29.51 -14.02
CA ILE A 814 -1.61 28.21 -14.44
C ILE A 814 -0.09 28.27 -14.49
N SER A 815 0.47 29.26 -15.19
CA SER A 815 1.93 29.39 -15.32
C SER A 815 2.60 29.69 -13.97
N SER A 816 1.94 30.45 -13.10
CA SER A 816 2.45 30.75 -11.75
C SER A 816 2.50 29.49 -10.89
N ILE A 817 1.43 28.68 -10.90
CA ILE A 817 1.39 27.41 -10.17
C ILE A 817 2.42 26.44 -10.73
N THR A 818 2.48 26.24 -12.06
CA THR A 818 3.45 25.30 -12.65
C THR A 818 4.90 25.72 -12.40
N THR A 819 5.19 27.03 -12.32
CA THR A 819 6.52 27.56 -11.94
C THR A 819 6.83 27.28 -10.48
N GLY A 820 5.88 27.53 -9.56
CA GLY A 820 6.08 27.21 -8.14
C GLY A 820 6.18 25.71 -7.86
N LEU A 821 5.68 24.89 -8.78
CA LEU A 821 5.85 23.44 -8.76
C LEU A 821 7.19 22.98 -9.39
N ASP A 822 7.95 23.83 -10.09
CA ASP A 822 9.18 23.43 -10.78
C ASP A 822 10.27 22.95 -9.82
N GLN A 823 10.36 23.53 -8.63
CA GLN A 823 11.33 23.11 -7.59
C GLN A 823 11.01 21.75 -6.98
N TYR A 824 9.82 21.21 -7.25
CA TYR A 824 9.33 19.95 -6.70
C TYR A 824 9.29 18.83 -7.76
N LYS A 825 10.04 19.00 -8.85
CA LYS A 825 10.05 18.09 -10.01
C LYS A 825 11.22 17.10 -10.06
N ALA A 826 12.17 17.05 -9.12
CA ALA A 826 13.47 16.45 -9.46
C ALA A 826 14.37 15.96 -8.32
N ASP A 827 13.87 15.40 -7.23
CA ASP A 827 14.76 14.94 -6.14
C ASP A 827 14.38 13.49 -5.75
N PHE A 828 15.29 12.55 -6.03
CA PHE A 828 15.13 11.11 -5.75
C PHE A 828 16.16 10.55 -4.76
N ILE A 829 17.22 11.32 -4.47
CA ILE A 829 18.25 10.93 -3.51
C ILE A 829 18.16 11.89 -2.34
N GLU A 830 17.87 11.36 -1.16
CA GLU A 830 17.68 12.09 0.09
C GLU A 830 19.02 12.25 0.82
N ASP A 831 19.89 11.24 0.74
CA ASP A 831 21.06 11.15 1.61
C ASP A 831 22.36 11.22 0.81
N ILE A 832 23.37 11.84 1.42
CA ILE A 832 24.72 11.90 0.84
C ILE A 832 25.79 11.64 1.90
N ILE A 833 26.75 10.79 1.52
CA ILE A 833 27.99 10.56 2.26
C ILE A 833 29.14 11.08 1.40
N GLY A 834 29.90 12.03 1.95
CA GLY A 834 31.06 12.66 1.33
C GLY A 834 32.29 11.76 1.28
N THR A 835 33.40 12.38 0.90
CA THR A 835 34.70 11.74 0.68
C THR A 835 35.58 11.82 1.95
N GLY A 836 36.87 11.48 1.79
CA GLY A 836 37.88 11.71 2.82
C GLY A 836 38.69 12.99 2.63
N PHE A 837 38.16 13.98 1.90
CA PHE A 837 38.77 15.26 1.60
C PHE A 837 37.80 16.42 1.87
N ASP A 838 38.28 17.66 1.72
CA ASP A 838 37.43 18.85 1.86
C ASP A 838 36.33 18.87 0.76
N ASP A 839 35.08 18.73 1.17
CA ASP A 839 33.90 18.63 0.29
C ASP A 839 32.99 19.87 0.34
N GLU A 840 32.18 20.06 -0.71
CA GLU A 840 31.06 21.01 -0.78
C GLU A 840 29.79 20.23 -1.16
N LEU A 841 28.96 19.90 -0.18
CA LEU A 841 27.78 19.05 -0.32
C LEU A 841 26.52 19.87 -0.08
N THR A 842 25.62 19.86 -1.07
CA THR A 842 24.33 20.54 -1.01
C THR A 842 23.22 19.51 -1.15
N GLY A 843 22.30 19.47 -0.20
CA GLY A 843 21.05 18.72 -0.31
C GLY A 843 20.08 19.35 -1.31
N ASN A 844 18.84 18.89 -1.28
CA ASN A 844 17.79 19.25 -2.22
C ASN A 844 16.53 19.76 -1.49
N SER A 845 15.32 19.47 -2.00
CA SER A 845 14.06 19.92 -1.38
C SER A 845 13.45 18.93 -0.38
N LEU A 846 14.07 17.77 -0.21
CA LEU A 846 13.69 16.71 0.72
C LEU A 846 14.39 16.88 2.06
N ASP A 847 13.98 16.08 3.06
CA ASP A 847 14.67 16.03 4.35
C ASP A 847 15.99 15.25 4.17
N ASN A 848 17.11 15.95 4.05
CA ASN A 848 18.37 15.32 3.69
C ASN A 848 19.21 14.93 4.90
N ARG A 849 19.81 13.73 4.87
CA ARG A 849 20.89 13.36 5.79
C ARG A 849 22.26 13.52 5.11
N ILE A 850 23.05 14.48 5.58
CA ILE A 850 24.32 14.88 4.95
C ILE A 850 25.49 14.54 5.86
N GLU A 851 26.38 13.64 5.44
CA GLU A 851 27.60 13.27 6.16
C GLU A 851 28.82 13.72 5.35
N GLY A 852 29.60 14.69 5.84
CA GLY A 852 30.77 15.23 5.12
C GLY A 852 31.91 14.21 4.97
N GLY A 853 32.05 13.29 5.93
CA GLY A 853 33.21 12.40 5.98
C GLY A 853 34.39 13.10 6.65
N ALA A 854 35.61 12.83 6.18
CA ALA A 854 36.82 13.43 6.76
C ALA A 854 37.25 14.62 5.92
N GLY A 855 37.45 15.80 6.51
CA GLY A 855 37.82 16.94 5.68
C GLY A 855 37.66 18.25 6.41
N ASN A 856 37.47 19.31 5.65
CA ASN A 856 36.90 20.55 6.16
C ASN A 856 35.79 20.88 5.19
N ASP A 857 34.60 20.39 5.51
CA ASP A 857 33.52 20.29 4.55
C ASP A 857 32.61 21.50 4.65
N THR A 858 31.91 21.80 3.57
CA THR A 858 30.83 22.78 3.54
C THR A 858 29.54 22.05 3.25
N LEU A 859 28.63 22.04 4.23
CA LEU A 859 27.36 21.32 4.17
C LEU A 859 26.22 22.33 4.10
N VAL A 860 25.38 22.19 3.08
CA VAL A 860 24.20 23.03 2.84
C VAL A 860 22.99 22.10 2.77
N GLY A 861 21.99 22.32 3.62
CA GLY A 861 20.80 21.46 3.70
C GLY A 861 19.93 21.60 2.46
N GLY A 862 19.54 22.84 2.16
CA GLY A 862 18.58 23.11 1.10
C GLY A 862 17.24 23.52 1.69
N SER A 863 16.16 22.93 1.19
CA SER A 863 14.82 23.07 1.78
C SER A 863 14.42 21.72 2.36
N GLY A 864 13.75 21.70 3.50
CA GLY A 864 13.46 20.44 4.17
C GLY A 864 13.83 20.54 5.64
N PHE A 865 13.79 19.42 6.35
CA PHE A 865 14.40 19.27 7.65
C PHE A 865 15.71 18.50 7.49
N ASP A 866 16.82 19.23 7.47
CA ASP A 866 18.11 18.68 7.10
C ASP A 866 18.97 18.35 8.32
N THR A 867 19.62 17.19 8.25
CA THR A 867 20.45 16.66 9.32
C THR A 867 21.89 16.48 8.85
N ALA A 868 22.80 17.29 9.40
CA ALA A 868 24.24 17.06 9.25
C ALA A 868 24.72 16.00 10.24
N VAL A 869 25.46 15.00 9.78
CA VAL A 869 25.89 13.87 10.61
C VAL A 869 27.39 13.79 10.77
N PHE A 870 27.80 13.57 12.02
CA PHE A 870 29.19 13.46 12.44
C PHE A 870 29.46 12.11 13.08
N SER A 871 30.57 11.48 12.67
CA SER A 871 30.85 10.07 12.97
C SER A 871 31.28 9.81 14.42
N GLY A 872 31.48 10.85 15.22
CA GLY A 872 31.95 10.81 16.60
C GLY A 872 30.94 11.18 17.67
N ALA A 873 31.34 11.05 18.93
CA ALA A 873 30.50 11.44 20.05
C ALA A 873 30.48 12.97 20.22
N GLN A 874 29.33 13.56 20.56
CA GLN A 874 29.15 15.02 20.78
C GLN A 874 30.27 15.68 21.61
N ALA A 875 30.80 14.99 22.62
CA ALA A 875 31.84 15.52 23.51
C ALA A 875 33.18 15.80 22.82
N ASP A 876 33.39 15.27 21.62
CA ASP A 876 34.61 15.44 20.82
C ASP A 876 34.56 16.71 19.95
N TYR A 877 33.41 17.39 19.84
CA TYR A 877 33.21 18.52 18.93
C TYR A 877 33.14 19.86 19.65
N LEU A 878 33.70 20.87 19.01
CA LEU A 878 33.54 22.28 19.35
C LEU A 878 32.63 22.94 18.31
N ILE A 879 31.54 23.56 18.76
CA ILE A 879 30.58 24.26 17.89
C ILE A 879 30.66 25.77 18.15
N ASP A 880 30.92 26.57 17.12
CA ASP A 880 30.92 28.03 17.17
C ASP A 880 30.42 28.68 15.88
N ILE A 881 30.21 30.01 15.88
CA ILE A 881 29.76 30.75 14.69
C ILE A 881 30.98 31.31 13.96
N ALA A 882 31.10 31.02 12.67
CA ALA A 882 32.02 31.65 11.75
C ALA A 882 31.30 32.70 10.87
N VAL A 883 32.05 33.68 10.36
CA VAL A 883 31.52 34.65 9.38
C VAL A 883 32.21 34.40 8.05
N VAL A 884 31.47 33.91 7.07
CA VAL A 884 31.94 33.64 5.70
C VAL A 884 31.16 34.55 4.75
N ASP A 885 31.86 35.36 3.98
CA ASP A 885 31.29 36.35 3.04
C ASP A 885 30.19 37.28 3.63
N GLY A 886 30.24 37.50 4.94
CA GLY A 886 29.31 38.37 5.66
C GLY A 886 28.05 37.66 6.18
N VAL A 887 27.94 36.35 5.99
CA VAL A 887 26.89 35.48 6.52
C VAL A 887 27.44 34.70 7.72
N ASN A 888 26.62 34.56 8.76
CA ASN A 888 26.95 33.71 9.91
C ASN A 888 26.69 32.25 9.50
N ILE A 889 27.71 31.40 9.65
CA ILE A 889 27.66 29.96 9.35
C ILE A 889 28.06 29.23 10.62
N LEU A 890 27.44 28.08 10.89
CA LEU A 890 27.82 27.26 12.03
C LEU A 890 29.10 26.51 11.68
N ARG A 891 30.07 26.52 12.59
CA ARG A 891 31.31 25.77 12.42
C ARG A 891 31.39 24.68 13.47
N VAL A 892 31.57 23.45 13.02
CA VAL A 892 31.71 22.25 13.86
C VAL A 892 33.15 21.76 13.70
N THR A 893 33.91 21.74 14.79
CA THR A 893 35.33 21.34 14.77
C THR A 893 35.52 20.09 15.61
N ASP A 894 35.95 19.01 14.97
CA ASP A 894 36.36 17.78 15.63
C ASP A 894 37.71 17.96 16.34
N ALA A 895 37.76 17.62 17.64
CA ALA A 895 39.00 17.62 18.42
C ALA A 895 39.84 16.34 18.21
N VAL A 896 39.29 15.32 17.55
CA VAL A 896 39.96 14.08 17.15
C VAL A 896 40.51 14.27 15.72
N ALA A 897 41.82 14.07 15.57
CA ALA A 897 42.45 14.22 14.26
C ALA A 897 41.99 13.13 13.29
N ASP A 898 41.84 13.52 12.01
CA ASP A 898 41.60 12.63 10.87
C ASP A 898 40.27 11.84 10.93
N ARG A 899 39.25 12.37 11.63
CA ARG A 899 37.88 11.81 11.65
C ARG A 899 36.92 12.66 10.81
N ASP A 900 36.37 13.75 11.35
CA ASP A 900 35.47 14.62 10.56
C ASP A 900 36.13 15.95 10.18
N GLY A 901 36.93 16.54 11.09
CA GLY A 901 37.73 17.72 10.79
C GLY A 901 37.04 19.03 11.14
N THR A 902 37.00 20.03 10.25
CA THR A 902 36.40 21.36 10.55
C THR A 902 35.40 21.80 9.51
N ASP A 903 34.13 21.62 9.84
CA ASP A 903 33.03 21.69 8.88
C ASP A 903 32.20 22.94 9.08
N LEU A 904 31.70 23.48 7.97
CA LEU A 904 30.89 24.68 7.87
C LEU A 904 29.48 24.28 7.45
N LEU A 905 28.52 24.50 8.34
CA LEU A 905 27.12 24.17 8.15
C LEU A 905 26.34 25.46 7.89
N ASP A 906 25.74 25.54 6.70
CA ASP A 906 24.82 26.61 6.35
C ASP A 906 23.61 26.64 7.30
N ILE A 907 22.94 27.78 7.35
CA ILE A 907 21.76 27.97 8.20
C ILE A 907 20.58 27.06 7.82
N SER A 908 20.59 26.53 6.60
CA SER A 908 19.64 25.51 6.11
C SER A 908 19.82 24.13 6.73
N ILE A 909 20.79 23.91 7.62
CA ILE A 909 20.88 22.67 8.39
C ILE A 909 20.16 22.88 9.73
N GLU A 910 19.06 22.18 9.98
CA GLU A 910 18.25 22.32 11.20
C GLU A 910 18.77 21.44 12.35
N GLN A 911 19.40 20.31 12.02
CA GLN A 911 19.82 19.32 13.00
C GLN A 911 21.27 18.87 12.78
N ILE A 912 21.96 18.64 13.90
CA ILE A 912 23.23 17.92 13.93
C ILE A 912 23.01 16.59 14.64
N GLU A 913 23.43 15.49 14.03
CA GLU A 913 23.49 14.16 14.64
C GLU A 913 24.94 13.75 14.93
N PHE A 914 25.16 13.17 16.12
CA PHE A 914 26.42 12.57 16.54
C PHE A 914 26.25 11.07 16.77
N ALA A 915 27.36 10.34 16.77
CA ALA A 915 27.39 8.91 17.03
C ALA A 915 26.60 8.50 18.29
N GLY A 916 25.76 7.47 18.13
CA GLY A 916 24.86 6.99 19.17
C GLY A 916 23.49 7.68 19.21
N GLY A 917 23.14 8.42 18.15
CA GLY A 917 21.83 9.05 17.97
C GLY A 917 21.61 10.29 18.84
N VAL A 918 22.69 10.99 19.21
CA VAL A 918 22.60 12.23 19.98
C VAL A 918 22.42 13.40 19.02
N THR A 919 21.31 14.11 19.12
CA THR A 919 21.01 15.23 18.22
C THR A 919 21.03 16.59 18.92
N LEU A 920 21.35 17.64 18.15
CA LEU A 920 21.30 19.04 18.55
C LEU A 920 20.57 19.85 17.48
N ALA A 921 19.65 20.72 17.87
CA ALA A 921 19.06 21.70 16.97
C ALA A 921 20.04 22.86 16.74
N THR A 922 20.30 23.23 15.49
CA THR A 922 21.23 24.31 15.14
C THR A 922 20.68 25.70 15.48
N GLY A 923 19.35 25.84 15.49
CA GLY A 923 18.65 27.10 15.77
C GLY A 923 19.01 27.75 17.12
N GLU A 924 19.51 26.97 18.10
CA GLU A 924 19.97 27.51 19.39
C GLU A 924 21.27 28.33 19.28
N TYR A 925 22.04 28.14 18.22
CA TYR A 925 23.35 28.76 18.04
C TYR A 925 23.33 30.04 17.19
N PHE A 926 22.25 30.29 16.43
CA PHE A 926 22.11 31.47 15.57
C PHE A 926 21.43 32.69 16.27
N VAL A 927 21.18 32.62 17.58
CA VAL A 927 20.46 33.64 18.40
C VAL A 927 21.36 34.73 18.98
#